data_AF-A0A652NNF6-F1
#
_entry.id   AF-A0A652NNF6-F1
#
_cell.length_a   1.000
_cell.length_b   1.000
_cell.length_c   1.000
_cell.angle_alpha   90.00
_cell.angle_beta   90.00
_cell.angle_gamma   90.00
#
_symmetry.space_group_name_H-M   'P 1'
#
loop_
_entity.id
_entity.type
_entity.pdbx_description
1 polymer ?
#
loop_
_entity_poly.entity_id
_entity_poly.type
_entity_poly.pdbx_seq_one_letter_code
_entity_poly.pdbx_strand_id
1 'polypeptide(L)'
;MAGSADAVGGPDLGLPITVPDGSARIRFDSWIGPVCWTVECPVDLVVRSMEQDGHDIRVWGGMYGMATNSSRLPVEFLVAVAAGADAGSAAARMAAEQARALADDRQYARLLEALLTKPFRDEAPDWLLEAAVTNGLRKAESEPDYMVGTAIELVALALAHPECGDALRDSALRRCTAGQLGSLGTLRRPPVLCKAVAAELRRRMPERPFITPALLKEPTPAQLVLRTERLHDDVFDTAVSLLPDAPDDNGHDDESSDAWWERFKHAFAAWETMWSVALKRHPDRHSQLVDRSEGTDAHRVITDQLLGSLPWMVEPGLLRRIALEDLDRFAQAKLVARVCRALQEGSSPEEARERFAAELASLGEEGRKDIEQYLEDGGRRARWGARAAVSWACHAAEGRWRLVLNPAEAKPSYGDPYTWLTPADDLADLGRHFADVAVQALQTWQPNGSLGISKASDLRWVHAMLLHLPDVTPAVKKTVQSMIRDARHGQARPRSYDYKAQEDHRQFTGLLAAISRIVADPLPQTPATRRAALGDPAQVTPRTLSPVTADVLDDYLDRHAGDDELVEKALLSFAHSGYGYNRSFPDVLARHTNPRQAVHTLTHELRSRLGGNPANREAWARHVLTLPDCPDETVLAMPAWTALKARGSHYDSIHPAVVALVVNTLGNDDHAWQRLADSPITPSGPNAWLRLGDILTAAAEGTAWPKPPAAR
;
A
#
# COMPACT_ATOMS: atom_id res chain seq x y z
N MET A 1 -66.10 9.93 20.93
CA MET A 1 -67.15 9.31 21.78
C MET A 1 -66.67 9.37 23.23
N ALA A 2 -67.50 9.01 24.22
CA ALA A 2 -67.20 9.17 25.66
C ALA A 2 -65.95 8.39 26.13
N GLY A 3 -65.28 8.75 27.23
CA GLY A 3 -65.52 9.90 28.11
C GLY A 3 -64.57 9.98 29.32
N SER A 4 -64.80 11.01 30.14
CA SER A 4 -64.66 11.14 31.61
C SER A 4 -64.19 9.92 32.44
N ALA A 5 -63.49 10.07 33.59
CA ALA A 5 -62.83 11.21 34.27
C ALA A 5 -61.96 10.62 35.45
N ASP A 6 -61.42 11.32 36.47
CA ASP A 6 -61.52 12.71 36.93
C ASP A 6 -60.30 13.12 37.83
N ALA A 7 -60.36 14.34 38.37
CA ALA A 7 -59.62 14.93 39.50
C ALA A 7 -59.79 14.15 40.84
N VAL A 8 -59.17 14.46 42.00
CA VAL A 8 -58.89 15.72 42.75
C VAL A 8 -57.72 15.43 43.75
N GLY A 9 -56.87 16.34 44.26
CA GLY A 9 -56.76 17.81 44.16
C GLY A 9 -55.55 18.36 44.97
N GLY A 10 -55.47 19.68 45.17
CA GLY A 10 -54.32 20.40 45.77
C GLY A 10 -54.22 20.39 47.32
N PRO A 11 -53.53 21.37 47.95
CA PRO A 11 -53.72 22.81 47.70
C PRO A 11 -52.44 23.67 47.51
N ASP A 12 -52.63 24.96 47.26
CA ASP A 12 -51.63 26.04 47.21
C ASP A 12 -50.83 26.25 48.50
N LEU A 13 -49.62 26.85 48.38
CA LEU A 13 -49.23 28.09 49.09
C LEU A 13 -47.83 28.61 48.68
N GLY A 14 -47.74 29.90 48.33
CA GLY A 14 -46.65 30.76 48.84
C GLY A 14 -45.43 31.13 47.97
N LEU A 15 -45.62 32.10 47.06
CA LEU A 15 -44.65 33.18 46.71
C LEU A 15 -43.31 32.82 46.01
N PRO A 16 -42.63 33.79 45.35
CA PRO A 16 -41.55 33.50 44.41
C PRO A 16 -40.18 33.35 45.09
N ILE A 17 -39.46 32.28 44.74
CA ILE A 17 -38.01 32.21 44.93
C ILE A 17 -37.35 32.85 43.71
N THR A 18 -36.65 33.96 43.92
CA THR A 18 -35.71 34.53 42.95
C THR A 18 -34.59 33.51 42.72
N VAL A 19 -34.59 32.87 41.56
CA VAL A 19 -33.43 32.11 41.09
C VAL A 19 -32.28 33.12 40.92
N PRO A 20 -31.12 32.95 41.58
CA PRO A 20 -29.97 33.81 41.34
C PRO A 20 -29.53 33.62 39.90
N ASP A 21 -29.44 34.71 39.13
CA ASP A 21 -28.90 34.66 37.78
C ASP A 21 -27.43 34.21 37.89
N GLY A 22 -27.18 33.02 37.37
CA GLY A 22 -26.19 32.10 37.93
C GLY A 22 -25.75 31.11 36.87
N SER A 23 -25.21 31.65 35.78
CA SER A 23 -24.71 30.91 34.63
C SER A 23 -23.47 30.08 34.99
N ALA A 24 -23.72 28.99 35.73
CA ALA A 24 -22.77 27.92 36.01
C ALA A 24 -22.41 27.19 34.71
N ARG A 25 -21.58 27.83 33.88
CA ARG A 25 -20.87 27.22 32.75
C ARG A 25 -19.96 26.13 33.30
N ILE A 26 -20.47 24.91 33.41
CA ILE A 26 -19.68 23.72 33.67
C ILE A 26 -18.89 23.38 32.40
N ARG A 27 -17.84 24.17 32.14
CA ARG A 27 -16.82 23.88 31.13
C ARG A 27 -15.89 22.79 31.63
N PHE A 28 -15.97 21.63 30.98
CA PHE A 28 -15.02 20.54 31.11
C PHE A 28 -14.04 20.59 29.94
N ASP A 29 -13.14 21.59 29.95
CA ASP A 29 -12.17 21.83 28.88
C ASP A 29 -10.73 21.52 29.30
N SER A 30 -9.95 21.12 28.30
CA SER A 30 -8.48 21.11 28.23
C SER A 30 -7.70 20.27 29.27
N TRP A 31 -8.07 19.00 29.47
CA TRP A 31 -7.05 17.95 29.49
C TRP A 31 -7.11 17.15 28.19
N ILE A 32 -6.50 17.70 27.14
CA ILE A 32 -6.18 16.92 25.93
C ILE A 32 -5.01 15.99 26.30
N GLY A 33 -5.35 14.86 26.91
CA GLY A 33 -4.52 13.66 26.99
C GLY A 33 -5.21 12.56 26.19
N PRO A 34 -4.50 11.82 25.31
CA PRO A 34 -5.14 10.83 24.45
C PRO A 34 -5.70 9.69 25.30
N VAL A 35 -7.04 9.63 25.39
CA VAL A 35 -7.72 8.49 26.02
C VAL A 35 -7.75 7.35 25.00
N CYS A 36 -6.64 6.63 24.88
CA CYS A 36 -6.49 5.49 23.96
C CYS A 36 -7.49 4.36 24.29
N TRP A 37 -8.66 4.45 23.68
CA TRP A 37 -9.60 3.34 23.58
C TRP A 37 -9.22 2.48 22.37
N THR A 38 -9.12 1.18 22.57
CA THR A 38 -9.19 0.21 21.46
C THR A 38 -10.56 0.35 20.78
N VAL A 39 -10.58 0.95 19.59
CA VAL A 39 -11.75 0.96 18.71
C VAL A 39 -11.77 -0.37 17.97
N GLU A 40 -12.59 -1.30 18.44
CA GLU A 40 -12.87 -2.55 17.71
C GLU A 40 -13.80 -2.23 16.55
N CYS A 41 -13.34 -2.48 15.31
CA CYS A 41 -14.21 -2.42 14.15
C CYS A 41 -15.24 -3.56 14.24
N PRO A 42 -16.56 -3.31 14.10
CA PRO A 42 -17.53 -4.37 13.94
C PRO A 42 -17.31 -5.05 12.59
N VAL A 43 -16.62 -6.19 12.60
CA VAL A 43 -16.46 -7.05 11.42
C VAL A 43 -17.72 -7.90 11.29
N ASP A 44 -18.79 -7.29 10.78
CA ASP A 44 -20.02 -7.98 10.38
C ASP A 44 -19.77 -8.83 9.11
N LEU A 45 -18.98 -9.89 9.28
CA LEU A 45 -18.76 -10.88 8.24
C LEU A 45 -20.02 -11.76 8.14
N VAL A 46 -20.94 -11.36 7.27
CA VAL A 46 -22.16 -12.13 6.98
C VAL A 46 -21.78 -13.43 6.26
N VAL A 47 -21.48 -14.47 7.04
CA VAL A 47 -21.25 -15.84 6.55
C VAL A 47 -22.60 -16.41 6.08
N ARG A 48 -22.97 -16.09 4.83
CA ARG A 48 -24.00 -16.85 4.12
C ARG A 48 -23.44 -18.22 3.76
N SER A 49 -24.03 -19.25 4.35
CA SER A 49 -23.80 -20.64 3.94
C SER A 49 -24.10 -20.79 2.45
N MET A 50 -23.10 -21.14 1.65
CA MET A 50 -23.33 -21.73 0.33
C MET A 50 -23.57 -23.23 0.52
N GLU A 51 -24.81 -23.66 0.29
CA GLU A 51 -25.15 -25.07 0.21
C GLU A 51 -24.43 -25.71 -1.00
N GLN A 52 -24.01 -26.96 -0.85
CA GLN A 52 -23.39 -27.72 -1.94
C GLN A 52 -24.48 -28.17 -2.91
N ASP A 53 -24.31 -27.90 -4.20
CA ASP A 53 -25.14 -28.55 -5.21
C ASP A 53 -24.43 -28.71 -6.57
N GLY A 54 -24.78 -29.78 -7.28
CA GLY A 54 -24.55 -29.97 -8.73
C GLY A 54 -23.13 -29.80 -9.29
N HIS A 55 -22.30 -30.85 -9.24
CA HIS A 55 -21.34 -31.09 -10.33
C HIS A 55 -22.13 -31.46 -11.61
N ASP A 56 -22.06 -30.64 -12.66
CA ASP A 56 -22.27 -31.12 -14.04
C ASP A 56 -21.41 -30.36 -15.07
N ILE A 57 -20.91 -31.09 -16.07
CA ILE A 57 -19.81 -30.66 -16.93
C ILE A 57 -20.37 -30.14 -18.26
N ARG A 58 -20.59 -28.82 -18.33
CA ARG A 58 -20.97 -28.17 -19.59
C ARG A 58 -19.77 -28.06 -20.54
N VAL A 59 -19.73 -28.98 -21.51
CA VAL A 59 -18.81 -28.95 -22.66
C VAL A 59 -19.02 -27.66 -23.45
N TRP A 60 -17.97 -26.84 -23.57
CA TRP A 60 -17.99 -25.58 -24.34
C TRP A 60 -17.89 -25.81 -25.86
N GLY A 61 -18.94 -26.38 -26.44
CA GLY A 61 -19.15 -26.47 -27.88
C GLY A 61 -19.65 -25.14 -28.48
N GLY A 62 -18.85 -24.08 -28.40
CA GLY A 62 -19.20 -22.74 -28.90
C GLY A 62 -18.82 -22.51 -30.37
N MET A 63 -19.80 -22.27 -31.23
CA MET A 63 -19.57 -21.88 -32.62
C MET A 63 -19.03 -20.44 -32.72
N TYR A 64 -17.75 -20.28 -33.11
CA TYR A 64 -17.21 -18.98 -33.47
C TYR A 64 -17.69 -18.56 -34.87
N GLY A 65 -18.78 -17.78 -34.90
CA GLY A 65 -19.42 -17.27 -36.10
C GLY A 65 -19.84 -15.81 -35.97
N MET A 66 -18.88 -14.92 -35.69
CA MET A 66 -19.08 -13.46 -35.72
C MET A 66 -17.90 -12.80 -36.46
N ALA A 67 -18.18 -11.76 -37.24
CA ALA A 67 -17.14 -10.94 -37.85
C ALA A 67 -16.55 -10.02 -36.78
N THR A 68 -15.24 -10.15 -36.53
CA THR A 68 -14.50 -9.36 -35.55
C THR A 68 -13.71 -8.24 -36.21
N ASN A 69 -13.75 -7.03 -35.66
CA ASN A 69 -12.76 -5.97 -35.91
C ASN A 69 -11.44 -6.29 -35.18
N SER A 70 -10.90 -7.48 -35.43
CA SER A 70 -9.58 -7.91 -34.97
C SER A 70 -8.49 -7.26 -35.83
N SER A 71 -7.35 -6.89 -35.24
CA SER A 71 -6.19 -6.43 -36.01
C SER A 71 -5.76 -7.49 -37.02
N ARG A 72 -5.31 -7.06 -38.20
CA ARG A 72 -4.93 -7.98 -39.29
C ARG A 72 -3.60 -8.69 -39.01
N LEU A 73 -2.79 -8.12 -38.11
CA LEU A 73 -1.56 -8.69 -37.55
C LEU A 73 -1.70 -8.86 -36.02
N PRO A 74 -0.91 -9.73 -35.36
CA PRO A 74 -0.88 -9.85 -33.90
C PRO A 74 -0.55 -8.50 -33.22
N VAL A 75 -1.28 -8.12 -32.18
CA VAL A 75 -1.06 -6.82 -31.52
C VAL A 75 0.31 -6.77 -30.83
N GLU A 76 0.80 -7.91 -30.30
CA GLU A 76 2.12 -7.98 -29.70
C GLU A 76 3.24 -7.72 -30.73
N PHE A 77 3.03 -8.07 -32.00
CA PHE A 77 3.93 -7.71 -33.11
C PHE A 77 3.89 -6.21 -33.40
N LEU A 78 2.69 -5.63 -33.50
CA LEU A 78 2.50 -4.20 -33.73
C LEU A 78 3.16 -3.36 -32.61
N VAL A 79 3.06 -3.79 -31.36
CA VAL A 79 3.73 -3.18 -30.20
C VAL A 79 5.26 -3.22 -30.36
N ALA A 80 5.82 -4.37 -30.73
CA ALA A 80 7.26 -4.53 -30.90
C ALA A 80 7.81 -3.75 -32.10
N VAL A 81 7.04 -3.69 -33.20
CA VAL A 81 7.35 -2.84 -34.37
C VAL A 81 7.29 -1.36 -33.99
N ALA A 82 6.23 -0.89 -33.32
CA ALA A 82 6.10 0.51 -32.90
C ALA A 82 7.23 0.95 -31.95
N ALA A 83 7.61 0.10 -30.99
CA ALA A 83 8.73 0.37 -30.09
C ALA A 83 10.10 0.36 -30.80
N GLY A 84 10.25 -0.41 -31.89
CA GLY A 84 11.45 -0.44 -32.72
C GLY A 84 11.52 0.68 -33.77
N ALA A 85 10.38 1.14 -34.28
CA ALA A 85 10.28 2.06 -35.41
C ALA A 85 10.79 3.47 -35.11
N ASP A 86 11.31 4.15 -36.13
CA ASP A 86 11.69 5.57 -36.05
C ASP A 86 10.54 6.48 -36.51
N ALA A 87 10.56 7.75 -36.10
CA ALA A 87 9.53 8.72 -36.45
C ALA A 87 9.34 8.85 -37.97
N GLY A 88 8.09 8.93 -38.44
CA GLY A 88 7.73 9.01 -39.85
C GLY A 88 7.93 7.73 -40.69
N SER A 89 8.56 6.69 -40.16
CA SER A 89 8.79 5.43 -40.89
C SER A 89 7.50 4.72 -41.31
N ALA A 90 7.57 3.93 -42.38
CA ALA A 90 6.46 3.11 -42.88
C ALA A 90 5.94 2.14 -41.80
N ALA A 91 6.86 1.56 -41.03
CA ALA A 91 6.56 0.71 -39.88
C ALA A 91 5.73 1.44 -38.81
N ALA A 92 6.09 2.67 -38.46
CA ALA A 92 5.35 3.49 -37.51
C ALA A 92 3.96 3.90 -38.04
N ARG A 93 3.86 4.28 -39.32
CA ARG A 93 2.60 4.67 -39.96
C ARG A 93 1.63 3.51 -40.07
N MET A 94 2.07 2.33 -40.53
CA MET A 94 1.28 1.10 -40.54
C MET A 94 0.79 0.73 -39.12
N ALA A 95 1.67 0.79 -38.12
CA ALA A 95 1.30 0.49 -36.73
C ALA A 95 0.25 1.47 -36.17
N ALA A 96 0.34 2.75 -36.52
CA ALA A 96 -0.66 3.77 -36.16
C ALA A 96 -1.99 3.59 -36.91
N GLU A 97 -1.98 3.16 -38.17
CA GLU A 97 -3.20 2.86 -38.94
C GLU A 97 -3.91 1.61 -38.43
N GLN A 98 -3.17 0.54 -38.11
CA GLN A 98 -3.72 -0.64 -37.42
C GLN A 98 -4.25 -0.29 -36.02
N ALA A 99 -3.57 0.58 -35.27
CA ALA A 99 -4.05 1.12 -34.00
C ALA A 99 -5.39 1.86 -34.19
N ARG A 100 -5.49 2.76 -35.17
CA ARG A 100 -6.71 3.53 -35.46
C ARG A 100 -7.89 2.66 -35.90
N ALA A 101 -7.63 1.50 -36.50
CA ALA A 101 -8.64 0.51 -36.89
C ALA A 101 -9.10 -0.40 -35.73
N LEU A 102 -8.35 -0.46 -34.62
CA LEU A 102 -8.70 -1.25 -33.45
C LEU A 102 -9.72 -0.54 -32.56
N ALA A 103 -10.77 -1.28 -32.20
CA ALA A 103 -11.67 -0.93 -31.11
C ALA A 103 -11.63 -2.03 -30.05
N ASP A 104 -11.42 -1.61 -28.80
CA ASP A 104 -11.82 -2.36 -27.60
C ASP A 104 -11.07 -3.65 -27.21
N ASP A 105 -9.73 -3.66 -27.29
CA ASP A 105 -8.88 -4.72 -26.72
C ASP A 105 -7.99 -4.20 -25.58
N ARG A 106 -7.69 -5.03 -24.57
CA ARG A 106 -6.65 -4.76 -23.55
C ARG A 106 -5.25 -4.63 -24.16
N GLN A 107 -4.96 -5.34 -25.26
CA GLN A 107 -3.69 -5.26 -25.96
C GLN A 107 -3.50 -3.91 -26.68
N TYR A 108 -4.59 -3.24 -27.07
CA TYR A 108 -4.57 -1.95 -27.77
C TYR A 108 -3.87 -0.85 -26.95
N ALA A 109 -4.07 -0.83 -25.63
CA ALA A 109 -3.42 0.14 -24.74
C ALA A 109 -1.88 0.13 -24.84
N ARG A 110 -1.27 -1.06 -24.97
CA ARG A 110 0.19 -1.21 -25.11
C ARG A 110 0.69 -0.74 -26.49
N LEU A 111 -0.15 -0.78 -27.52
CA LEU A 111 0.18 -0.26 -28.84
C LEU A 111 0.18 1.27 -28.84
N LEU A 112 -0.82 1.89 -28.21
CA LEU A 112 -0.87 3.35 -28.00
C LEU A 112 0.32 3.84 -27.17
N GLU A 113 0.69 3.10 -26.11
CA GLU A 113 1.86 3.36 -25.27
C GLU A 113 3.17 3.29 -26.09
N ALA A 114 3.39 2.23 -26.88
CA ALA A 114 4.57 2.09 -27.71
C ALA A 114 4.69 3.18 -28.78
N LEU A 115 3.57 3.55 -29.42
CA LEU A 115 3.52 4.63 -30.41
C LEU A 115 3.91 5.98 -29.79
N LEU A 116 3.34 6.34 -28.65
CA LEU A 116 3.62 7.60 -27.94
C LEU A 116 4.99 7.63 -27.24
N THR A 117 5.63 6.47 -27.01
CA THR A 117 6.94 6.40 -26.35
C THR A 117 8.11 6.66 -27.29
N LYS A 118 7.99 6.32 -28.59
CA LYS A 118 9.06 6.50 -29.58
C LYS A 118 8.64 7.21 -30.88
N PRO A 119 7.88 6.59 -31.83
CA PRO A 119 7.68 7.19 -33.15
C PRO A 119 6.77 8.43 -33.15
N PHE A 120 5.91 8.60 -32.13
CA PHE A 120 5.05 9.76 -31.90
C PHE A 120 5.33 10.34 -30.50
N ARG A 121 6.60 10.52 -30.16
CA ARG A 121 7.06 11.03 -28.85
C ARG A 121 7.07 12.55 -28.76
N ASP A 122 7.46 13.19 -29.85
CA ASP A 122 7.67 14.64 -29.92
C ASP A 122 6.52 15.31 -30.73
N GLU A 123 6.06 14.67 -31.80
CA GLU A 123 4.87 15.04 -32.58
C GLU A 123 3.85 13.88 -32.54
N ALA A 124 2.60 14.15 -32.17
CA ALA A 124 1.52 13.15 -32.13
C ALA A 124 0.19 13.76 -32.59
N PRO A 125 -0.62 13.05 -33.42
CA PRO A 125 -1.90 13.56 -33.88
C PRO A 125 -2.97 13.43 -32.79
N ASP A 126 -3.90 14.41 -32.72
CA ASP A 126 -4.96 14.51 -31.70
C ASP A 126 -5.65 13.17 -31.37
N TRP A 127 -6.07 12.43 -32.41
CA TRP A 127 -6.79 11.16 -32.25
C TRP A 127 -6.01 10.12 -31.43
N LEU A 128 -4.67 10.14 -31.48
CA LEU A 128 -3.81 9.20 -30.75
C LEU A 128 -3.79 9.55 -29.26
N LEU A 129 -3.74 10.85 -28.93
CA LEU A 129 -3.81 11.36 -27.56
C LEU A 129 -5.22 11.17 -26.96
N GLU A 130 -6.27 11.46 -27.73
CA GLU A 130 -7.66 11.21 -27.33
C GLU A 130 -7.95 9.73 -27.10
N ALA A 131 -7.43 8.85 -27.97
CA ALA A 131 -7.57 7.40 -27.83
C ALA A 131 -6.80 6.87 -26.61
N ALA A 132 -5.58 7.36 -26.36
CA ALA A 132 -4.78 6.99 -25.20
C ALA A 132 -5.44 7.39 -23.88
N VAL A 133 -5.89 8.65 -23.77
CA VAL A 133 -6.67 9.14 -22.62
C VAL A 133 -7.94 8.32 -22.42
N THR A 134 -8.73 8.12 -23.47
CA THR A 134 -10.05 7.48 -23.36
C THR A 134 -9.96 6.00 -23.04
N ASN A 135 -8.97 5.27 -23.60
CA ASN A 135 -8.76 3.86 -23.24
C ASN A 135 -8.11 3.70 -21.88
N GLY A 136 -7.15 4.56 -21.50
CA GLY A 136 -6.51 4.51 -20.18
C GLY A 136 -7.49 4.76 -19.03
N LEU A 137 -8.33 5.80 -19.13
CA LEU A 137 -9.38 6.07 -18.11
C LEU A 137 -10.39 4.93 -18.00
N ARG A 138 -10.93 4.47 -19.14
CA ARG A 138 -11.91 3.37 -19.19
C ARG A 138 -11.34 2.04 -18.69
N LYS A 139 -10.07 1.74 -18.97
CA LYS A 139 -9.37 0.59 -18.40
C LYS A 139 -9.24 0.74 -16.87
N ALA A 140 -8.88 1.92 -16.38
CA ALA A 140 -8.79 2.22 -14.95
C ALA A 140 -10.15 2.20 -14.20
N GLU A 141 -11.28 2.34 -14.90
CA GLU A 141 -12.63 2.10 -14.36
C GLU A 141 -12.96 0.58 -14.27
N SER A 142 -12.31 -0.25 -15.08
CA SER A 142 -12.58 -1.70 -15.21
C SER A 142 -11.68 -2.61 -14.39
N GLU A 143 -10.60 -2.08 -13.81
CA GLU A 143 -9.57 -2.84 -13.09
C GLU A 143 -9.61 -2.54 -11.58
N PRO A 144 -9.42 -3.54 -10.70
CA PRO A 144 -9.33 -3.30 -9.26
C PRO A 144 -8.21 -2.32 -8.91
N ASP A 145 -8.39 -1.51 -7.87
CA ASP A 145 -7.48 -0.41 -7.47
C ASP A 145 -5.98 -0.78 -7.47
N TYR A 146 -5.63 -2.01 -7.11
CA TYR A 146 -4.25 -2.49 -7.06
C TYR A 146 -3.60 -2.79 -8.43
N MET A 147 -4.36 -2.78 -9.53
CA MET A 147 -3.88 -2.99 -10.92
C MET A 147 -3.88 -1.71 -11.77
N VAL A 148 -4.61 -0.66 -11.32
CA VAL A 148 -4.84 0.61 -12.03
C VAL A 148 -3.55 1.28 -12.52
N GLY A 149 -2.40 1.01 -11.88
CA GLY A 149 -1.09 1.51 -12.31
C GLY A 149 -0.81 1.36 -13.81
N THR A 150 -1.10 0.20 -14.41
CA THR A 150 -0.83 -0.01 -15.86
C THR A 150 -1.84 0.68 -16.79
N ALA A 151 -2.95 1.18 -16.28
CA ALA A 151 -3.95 1.92 -17.05
C ALA A 151 -3.65 3.43 -17.03
N ILE A 152 -3.17 3.94 -15.88
CA ILE A 152 -2.92 5.36 -15.67
C ILE A 152 -1.57 5.83 -16.26
N GLU A 153 -0.59 4.95 -16.49
CA GLU A 153 0.64 5.28 -17.25
C GLU A 153 0.32 5.82 -18.65
N LEU A 154 -0.61 5.18 -19.39
CA LEU A 154 -1.00 5.62 -20.74
C LEU A 154 -1.68 7.00 -20.74
N VAL A 155 -2.52 7.26 -19.74
CA VAL A 155 -3.13 8.59 -19.56
C VAL A 155 -2.05 9.62 -19.22
N ALA A 156 -1.11 9.28 -18.33
CA ALA A 156 -0.01 10.16 -17.96
C ALA A 156 0.88 10.52 -19.17
N LEU A 157 1.22 9.53 -20.00
CA LEU A 157 2.01 9.73 -21.22
C LEU A 157 1.31 10.67 -22.21
N ALA A 158 0.01 10.45 -22.47
CA ALA A 158 -0.76 11.30 -23.38
C ALA A 158 -0.96 12.73 -22.85
N LEU A 159 -1.23 12.91 -21.55
CA LEU A 159 -1.44 14.24 -20.95
C LEU A 159 -0.14 15.04 -20.72
N ALA A 160 1.00 14.35 -20.74
CA ALA A 160 2.34 14.93 -20.67
C ALA A 160 3.00 15.18 -22.04
N HIS A 161 2.40 14.70 -23.13
CA HIS A 161 2.92 14.88 -24.49
C HIS A 161 2.96 16.38 -24.88
N PRO A 162 3.99 16.87 -25.61
CA PRO A 162 4.09 18.28 -26.01
C PRO A 162 2.84 18.83 -26.71
N GLU A 163 2.36 18.12 -27.73
CA GLU A 163 1.15 18.46 -28.50
C GLU A 163 -0.19 18.26 -27.73
N CYS A 164 -0.17 17.90 -26.45
CA CYS A 164 -1.40 17.79 -25.66
C CYS A 164 -1.96 19.18 -25.33
N GLY A 165 -2.94 19.64 -26.11
CA GLY A 165 -3.62 20.90 -25.87
C GLY A 165 -4.37 20.95 -24.53
N ASP A 166 -4.36 22.12 -23.89
CA ASP A 166 -4.92 22.32 -22.53
C ASP A 166 -6.38 21.88 -22.41
N ALA A 167 -7.20 22.06 -23.44
CA ALA A 167 -8.60 21.62 -23.44
C ALA A 167 -8.77 20.10 -23.29
N LEU A 168 -7.89 19.30 -23.91
CA LEU A 168 -7.88 17.84 -23.74
C LEU A 168 -7.42 17.47 -22.33
N ARG A 169 -6.37 18.13 -21.83
CA ARG A 169 -5.85 17.91 -20.46
C ARG A 169 -6.88 18.23 -19.39
N ASP A 170 -7.54 19.38 -19.47
CA ASP A 170 -8.61 19.78 -18.56
C ASP A 170 -9.79 18.81 -18.61
N SER A 171 -10.24 18.42 -19.82
CA SER A 171 -11.35 17.47 -20.00
C SER A 171 -11.02 16.10 -19.40
N ALA A 172 -9.80 15.61 -19.61
CA ALA A 172 -9.33 14.35 -19.04
C ALA A 172 -9.22 14.40 -17.51
N LEU A 173 -8.61 15.45 -16.96
CA LEU A 173 -8.45 15.62 -15.50
C LEU A 173 -9.80 15.78 -14.79
N ARG A 174 -10.78 16.45 -15.42
CA ARG A 174 -12.17 16.53 -14.90
C ARG A 174 -12.88 15.17 -14.87
N ARG A 175 -12.55 14.25 -15.79
CA ARG A 175 -13.08 12.87 -15.81
C ARG A 175 -12.41 11.94 -14.78
N CYS A 176 -11.20 12.25 -14.32
CA CYS A 176 -10.45 11.39 -13.39
C CYS A 176 -11.13 11.26 -12.01
N THR A 177 -11.00 10.10 -11.37
CA THR A 177 -11.25 9.95 -9.92
C THR A 177 -10.12 10.60 -9.11
N ALA A 178 -10.31 10.84 -7.82
CA ALA A 178 -9.26 11.44 -6.99
C ALA A 178 -8.00 10.54 -6.82
N GLY A 179 -8.16 9.22 -6.82
CA GLY A 179 -7.02 8.27 -6.83
C GLY A 179 -6.26 8.25 -8.17
N GLN A 180 -6.99 8.42 -9.29
CA GLN A 180 -6.37 8.61 -10.60
C GLN A 180 -5.60 9.95 -10.65
N LEU A 181 -6.16 11.05 -10.12
CA LEU A 181 -5.45 12.32 -9.98
C LEU A 181 -4.16 12.19 -9.15
N GLY A 182 -4.20 11.50 -8.00
CA GLY A 182 -2.99 11.23 -7.20
C GLY A 182 -1.90 10.49 -7.99
N SER A 183 -2.31 9.50 -8.80
CA SER A 183 -1.40 8.71 -9.65
C SER A 183 -0.80 9.54 -10.81
N LEU A 184 -1.58 10.46 -11.39
CA LEU A 184 -1.12 11.47 -12.36
C LEU A 184 -0.28 12.60 -11.72
N GLY A 185 -0.33 12.76 -10.40
CA GLY A 185 0.41 13.76 -9.62
C GLY A 185 1.72 13.27 -9.01
N THR A 186 2.25 12.12 -9.44
CA THR A 186 3.47 11.50 -8.89
C THR A 186 4.76 12.21 -9.35
N LEU A 187 5.83 12.11 -8.53
CA LEU A 187 7.13 12.77 -8.75
C LEU A 187 7.83 12.40 -10.08
N ARG A 188 7.42 11.30 -10.72
CA ARG A 188 7.93 10.86 -12.03
C ARG A 188 7.30 11.59 -13.23
N ARG A 189 6.33 12.49 -13.02
CA ARG A 189 5.58 13.17 -14.08
C ARG A 189 6.16 14.56 -14.39
N PRO A 190 6.05 15.06 -15.62
CA PRO A 190 6.50 16.41 -15.94
C PRO A 190 5.74 17.48 -15.15
N PRO A 191 6.39 18.55 -14.66
CA PRO A 191 5.77 19.56 -13.78
C PRO A 191 4.51 20.24 -14.36
N VAL A 192 4.36 20.31 -15.69
CA VAL A 192 3.16 20.84 -16.35
C VAL A 192 1.92 20.00 -16.00
N LEU A 193 2.04 18.66 -16.03
CA LEU A 193 0.96 17.76 -15.66
C LEU A 193 0.68 17.83 -14.14
N CYS A 194 1.72 17.87 -13.31
CA CYS A 194 1.57 18.03 -11.86
C CYS A 194 0.84 19.32 -11.48
N LYS A 195 1.14 20.44 -12.16
CA LYS A 195 0.45 21.73 -11.96
C LYS A 195 -1.01 21.68 -12.41
N ALA A 196 -1.32 21.01 -13.52
CA ALA A 196 -2.69 20.81 -13.97
C ALA A 196 -3.50 19.93 -12.97
N VAL A 197 -2.91 18.84 -12.46
CA VAL A 197 -3.50 18.01 -11.39
C VAL A 197 -3.76 18.84 -10.12
N ALA A 198 -2.80 19.68 -9.71
CA ALA A 198 -2.95 20.56 -8.56
C ALA A 198 -3.99 21.67 -8.77
N ALA A 199 -4.19 22.16 -9.99
CA ALA A 199 -5.24 23.11 -10.33
C ALA A 199 -6.64 22.45 -10.28
N GLU A 200 -6.78 21.25 -10.87
CA GLU A 200 -8.02 20.47 -10.81
C GLU A 200 -8.39 20.07 -9.36
N LEU A 201 -7.40 19.75 -8.52
CA LEU A 201 -7.65 19.44 -7.11
C LEU A 201 -8.23 20.64 -6.35
N ARG A 202 -7.67 21.84 -6.53
CA ARG A 202 -8.25 23.09 -5.99
C ARG A 202 -9.66 23.36 -6.56
N ARG A 203 -9.88 23.11 -7.85
CA ARG A 203 -11.19 23.28 -8.50
C ARG A 203 -12.27 22.35 -7.91
N ARG A 204 -11.88 21.19 -7.38
CA ARG A 204 -12.79 20.24 -6.70
C ARG A 204 -13.04 20.55 -5.23
N MET A 205 -12.14 21.29 -4.58
CA MET A 205 -12.21 21.64 -3.17
C MET A 205 -11.98 23.16 -3.01
N PRO A 206 -12.99 24.00 -3.30
CA PRO A 206 -12.88 25.45 -3.12
C PRO A 206 -12.85 25.86 -1.64
N GLU A 207 -13.36 25.01 -0.76
CA GLU A 207 -13.44 25.21 0.70
C GLU A 207 -12.93 23.96 1.42
N ARG A 208 -12.39 24.14 2.65
CA ARG A 208 -11.98 23.05 3.54
C ARG A 208 -13.11 22.73 4.52
N PRO A 209 -13.56 21.47 4.65
CA PRO A 209 -14.49 21.07 5.70
C PRO A 209 -13.72 20.82 7.01
N PHE A 210 -14.40 20.92 8.15
CA PHE A 210 -13.90 20.32 9.39
C PHE A 210 -13.96 18.78 9.29
N ILE A 211 -13.04 18.10 9.96
CA ILE A 211 -13.00 16.63 9.99
C ILE A 211 -14.22 16.04 10.73
N THR A 212 -14.78 14.95 10.19
CA THR A 212 -15.85 14.17 10.83
C THR A 212 -15.63 12.67 10.62
N PRO A 213 -16.26 11.79 11.43
CA PRO A 213 -16.17 10.33 11.23
C PRO A 213 -16.69 9.84 9.87
N ALA A 214 -17.56 10.61 9.20
CA ALA A 214 -18.05 10.30 7.86
C ALA A 214 -16.92 10.39 6.82
N LEU A 215 -15.99 11.34 6.96
CA LEU A 215 -14.86 11.56 6.05
C LEU A 215 -13.76 10.48 6.13
N LEU A 216 -13.91 9.45 6.99
CA LEU A 216 -13.14 8.20 6.87
C LEU A 216 -13.76 7.22 5.87
N LYS A 217 -15.10 7.20 5.76
CA LYS A 217 -15.87 6.32 4.86
C LYS A 217 -15.96 6.92 3.46
N GLU A 218 -16.18 8.23 3.39
CA GLU A 218 -16.31 9.02 2.16
C GLU A 218 -15.25 10.15 2.19
N PRO A 219 -13.97 9.85 1.89
CA PRO A 219 -12.90 10.82 2.07
C PRO A 219 -12.89 11.85 0.96
N THR A 220 -12.50 13.08 1.32
CA THR A 220 -12.32 14.19 0.38
C THR A 220 -11.30 13.87 -0.74
N PRO A 221 -11.38 14.54 -1.90
CA PRO A 221 -10.37 14.42 -2.95
C PRO A 221 -8.92 14.57 -2.46
N ALA A 222 -8.65 15.49 -1.53
CA ALA A 222 -7.33 15.68 -0.91
C ALA A 222 -6.87 14.45 -0.11
N GLN A 223 -7.73 13.91 0.77
CA GLN A 223 -7.45 12.67 1.52
C GLN A 223 -7.25 11.46 0.61
N LEU A 224 -7.91 11.40 -0.56
CA LEU A 224 -7.73 10.33 -1.54
C LEU A 224 -6.43 10.49 -2.33
N VAL A 225 -6.07 11.70 -2.77
CA VAL A 225 -4.78 11.98 -3.44
C VAL A 225 -3.60 11.61 -2.54
N LEU A 226 -3.64 11.96 -1.25
CA LEU A 226 -2.57 11.65 -0.29
C LEU A 226 -2.40 10.16 0.04
N ARG A 227 -3.30 9.27 -0.44
CA ARG A 227 -3.10 7.81 -0.35
C ARG A 227 -2.09 7.30 -1.38
N THR A 228 -1.82 8.04 -2.45
CA THR A 228 -0.76 7.75 -3.43
C THR A 228 0.59 8.16 -2.86
N GLU A 229 1.59 7.28 -2.94
CA GLU A 229 2.96 7.53 -2.47
C GLU A 229 3.77 8.35 -3.49
N ARG A 230 4.81 9.07 -3.03
CA ARG A 230 5.77 9.80 -3.88
C ARG A 230 5.11 10.79 -4.84
N LEU A 231 4.23 11.64 -4.30
CA LEU A 231 3.65 12.77 -5.01
C LEU A 231 4.72 13.80 -5.39
N HIS A 232 4.48 14.55 -6.46
CA HIS A 232 5.25 15.74 -6.81
C HIS A 232 4.91 16.88 -5.83
N ASP A 233 5.89 17.71 -5.46
CA ASP A 233 5.76 18.76 -4.43
C ASP A 233 4.51 19.63 -4.63
N ASP A 234 4.32 20.23 -5.83
CA ASP A 234 3.11 21.01 -6.18
C ASP A 234 1.78 20.30 -5.85
N VAL A 235 1.70 18.97 -6.00
CA VAL A 235 0.48 18.18 -5.77
C VAL A 235 0.35 17.80 -4.29
N PHE A 236 1.45 17.38 -3.66
CA PHE A 236 1.51 17.08 -2.23
C PHE A 236 1.12 18.32 -1.40
N ASP A 237 1.77 19.45 -1.66
CA ASP A 237 1.53 20.74 -1.01
C ASP A 237 0.07 21.17 -1.15
N THR A 238 -0.48 21.04 -2.37
CA THR A 238 -1.87 21.38 -2.65
C THR A 238 -2.82 20.45 -1.87
N ALA A 239 -2.58 19.15 -1.87
CA ALA A 239 -3.44 18.20 -1.16
C ALA A 239 -3.37 18.38 0.36
N VAL A 240 -2.19 18.65 0.94
CA VAL A 240 -2.04 18.98 2.37
C VAL A 240 -2.78 20.28 2.71
N SER A 241 -2.69 21.31 1.86
CA SER A 241 -3.41 22.60 2.04
C SER A 241 -4.94 22.51 1.87
N LEU A 242 -5.45 21.35 1.45
CA LEU A 242 -6.87 21.06 1.22
C LEU A 242 -7.36 19.88 2.08
N LEU A 243 -6.56 19.41 3.04
CA LEU A 243 -7.03 18.45 4.04
C LEU A 243 -8.14 19.09 4.91
N PRO A 244 -9.07 18.27 5.45
CA PRO A 244 -9.98 18.71 6.49
C PRO A 244 -9.23 19.28 7.71
N ASP A 245 -9.69 20.45 8.17
CA ASP A 245 -9.17 21.11 9.36
C ASP A 245 -9.61 20.35 10.64
N ALA A 246 -9.24 20.86 11.82
CA ALA A 246 -9.53 20.26 13.13
C ALA A 246 -11.04 19.97 13.34
N PRO A 247 -11.42 19.11 14.30
CA PRO A 247 -12.82 18.94 14.67
C PRO A 247 -13.45 20.26 15.10
N ASP A 248 -14.67 20.54 14.63
CA ASP A 248 -15.43 21.72 15.05
C ASP A 248 -15.69 21.69 16.56
N ASP A 249 -15.05 22.61 17.28
CA ASP A 249 -15.13 22.76 18.74
C ASP A 249 -16.44 23.41 19.19
N ASN A 250 -17.18 24.04 18.27
CA ASN A 250 -18.40 24.76 18.58
C ASN A 250 -19.53 23.78 18.92
N GLY A 251 -20.21 24.03 20.03
CA GLY A 251 -21.47 23.36 20.35
C GLY A 251 -22.56 23.78 19.36
N HIS A 252 -23.37 22.84 18.91
CA HIS A 252 -24.56 23.17 18.13
C HIS A 252 -25.69 23.64 19.07
N ASP A 253 -26.59 24.49 18.57
CA ASP A 253 -27.77 24.90 19.34
C ASP A 253 -28.58 23.67 19.77
N ASP A 254 -29.08 23.69 21.01
CA ASP A 254 -29.75 22.57 21.71
C ASP A 254 -28.92 21.29 21.93
N GLU A 255 -27.61 21.27 21.64
CA GLU A 255 -26.72 20.13 21.93
C GLU A 255 -26.34 20.05 23.43
N SER A 256 -26.41 18.85 24.03
CA SER A 256 -25.96 18.65 25.41
C SER A 256 -24.44 18.46 25.48
N SER A 257 -23.82 18.86 26.60
CA SER A 257 -22.36 18.77 26.78
C SER A 257 -21.81 17.34 26.60
N ASP A 258 -22.56 16.31 27.02
CA ASP A 258 -22.19 14.91 26.82
C ASP A 258 -22.24 14.49 25.34
N ALA A 259 -23.24 14.99 24.59
CA ALA A 259 -23.39 14.71 23.16
C ALA A 259 -22.30 15.42 22.33
N TRP A 260 -22.06 16.70 22.63
CA TRP A 260 -20.94 17.48 22.07
C TRP A 260 -19.60 16.77 22.31
N TRP A 261 -19.35 16.32 23.54
CA TRP A 261 -18.09 15.68 23.89
C TRP A 261 -17.86 14.38 23.11
N GLU A 262 -18.86 13.50 23.02
CA GLU A 262 -18.74 12.26 22.24
C GLU A 262 -18.66 12.54 20.73
N ARG A 263 -19.36 13.56 20.20
CA ARG A 263 -19.19 14.04 18.81
C ARG A 263 -17.75 14.48 18.54
N PHE A 264 -17.23 15.40 19.36
CA PHE A 264 -15.87 15.95 19.22
C PHE A 264 -14.82 14.86 19.34
N LYS A 265 -14.91 13.99 20.36
CA LYS A 265 -14.05 12.83 20.59
C LYS A 265 -14.00 11.87 19.38
N HIS A 266 -15.15 11.55 18.78
CA HIS A 266 -15.19 10.71 17.58
C HIS A 266 -14.60 11.40 16.35
N ALA A 267 -14.82 12.70 16.17
CA ALA A 267 -14.21 13.49 15.10
C ALA A 267 -12.68 13.63 15.28
N PHE A 268 -12.18 13.80 16.50
CA PHE A 268 -10.75 13.86 16.81
C PHE A 268 -10.04 12.54 16.48
N ALA A 269 -10.62 11.40 16.89
CA ALA A 269 -10.09 10.07 16.54
C ALA A 269 -10.08 9.84 15.01
N ALA A 270 -11.05 10.42 14.27
CA ALA A 270 -11.04 10.40 12.81
C ALA A 270 -9.91 11.27 12.21
N TRP A 271 -9.58 12.39 12.85
CA TRP A 271 -8.46 13.26 12.46
C TRP A 271 -7.11 12.62 12.71
N GLU A 272 -6.90 11.99 13.88
CA GLU A 272 -5.73 11.17 14.17
C GLU A 272 -5.56 10.05 13.12
N THR A 273 -6.66 9.36 12.78
CA THR A 273 -6.66 8.30 11.76
C THR A 273 -6.27 8.84 10.38
N MET A 274 -6.79 10.01 9.99
CA MET A 274 -6.46 10.68 8.72
C MET A 274 -4.97 11.03 8.64
N TRP A 275 -4.43 11.69 9.68
CA TRP A 275 -3.02 12.05 9.74
C TRP A 275 -2.11 10.82 9.77
N SER A 276 -2.48 9.77 10.52
CA SER A 276 -1.74 8.50 10.54
C SER A 276 -1.63 7.86 9.16
N VAL A 277 -2.72 7.89 8.35
CA VAL A 277 -2.70 7.41 6.96
C VAL A 277 -1.80 8.26 6.06
N ALA A 278 -1.83 9.60 6.19
CA ALA A 278 -0.98 10.49 5.40
C ALA A 278 0.51 10.32 5.74
N LEU A 279 0.86 10.36 7.03
CA LEU A 279 2.23 10.19 7.53
C LEU A 279 2.81 8.82 7.16
N LYS A 280 1.97 7.77 7.12
CA LYS A 280 2.39 6.42 6.70
C LYS A 280 2.66 6.29 5.19
N ARG A 281 2.13 7.19 4.34
CA ARG A 281 2.33 7.18 2.88
C ARG A 281 3.46 8.10 2.40
N HIS A 282 3.86 9.09 3.20
CA HIS A 282 4.88 10.08 2.85
C HIS A 282 5.97 10.20 3.93
N PRO A 283 6.74 9.12 4.20
CA PRO A 283 7.81 9.14 5.21
C PRO A 283 8.91 10.15 4.88
N ASP A 284 9.17 10.39 3.60
CA ASP A 284 10.09 11.41 3.08
C ASP A 284 9.66 12.85 3.42
N ARG A 285 8.41 13.05 3.89
CA ARG A 285 7.81 14.37 4.13
C ARG A 285 7.51 14.68 5.60
N HIS A 286 7.92 13.82 6.54
CA HIS A 286 7.65 14.02 7.97
C HIS A 286 8.14 15.37 8.50
N SER A 287 9.36 15.81 8.17
CA SER A 287 9.83 17.14 8.63
C SER A 287 9.00 18.25 8.00
N GLN A 288 8.80 18.22 6.67
CA GLN A 288 8.00 19.22 5.95
C GLN A 288 6.58 19.38 6.53
N LEU A 289 5.98 18.30 7.05
CA LEU A 289 4.68 18.31 7.72
C LEU A 289 4.75 18.87 9.16
N VAL A 290 5.77 18.51 9.94
CA VAL A 290 6.00 19.07 11.29
C VAL A 290 6.28 20.58 11.23
N ASP A 291 7.18 20.98 10.33
CA ASP A 291 7.65 22.37 10.15
C ASP A 291 6.55 23.27 9.55
N ARG A 292 5.60 22.72 8.76
CA ARG A 292 4.45 23.47 8.23
C ARG A 292 3.27 23.59 9.18
N SER A 293 3.16 22.67 10.13
CA SER A 293 2.02 22.66 11.06
C SER A 293 2.28 23.48 12.31
N GLU A 294 3.52 23.93 12.55
CA GLU A 294 3.91 24.79 13.67
C GLU A 294 2.92 25.95 13.88
N GLY A 295 2.45 26.11 15.13
CA GLY A 295 1.40 27.08 15.47
C GLY A 295 -0.05 26.64 15.17
N THR A 296 -0.29 25.38 14.79
CA THR A 296 -1.64 24.81 14.56
C THR A 296 -1.84 23.51 15.35
N ASP A 297 -3.09 23.17 15.66
CA ASP A 297 -3.46 21.92 16.35
C ASP A 297 -2.97 20.65 15.62
N ALA A 298 -2.80 20.72 14.29
CA ALA A 298 -2.30 19.62 13.49
C ALA A 298 -0.86 19.23 13.87
N HIS A 299 -0.03 20.18 14.31
CA HIS A 299 1.36 19.90 14.74
C HIS A 299 1.40 18.92 15.90
N ARG A 300 0.47 19.05 16.84
CA ARG A 300 0.35 18.13 17.96
C ARG A 300 -0.03 16.72 17.48
N VAL A 301 -1.05 16.60 16.63
CA VAL A 301 -1.49 15.30 16.11
C VAL A 301 -0.38 14.64 15.29
N ILE A 302 0.35 15.42 14.47
CA ILE A 302 1.47 14.93 13.67
C ILE A 302 2.62 14.45 14.58
N THR A 303 3.06 15.26 15.55
CA THR A 303 4.16 14.90 16.47
C THR A 303 3.80 13.70 17.36
N ASP A 304 2.59 13.66 17.93
CA ASP A 304 2.11 12.54 18.75
C ASP A 304 1.99 11.23 17.92
N GLN A 305 1.59 11.29 16.64
CA GLN A 305 1.54 10.12 15.74
C GLN A 305 2.94 9.67 15.28
N LEU A 306 3.85 10.60 14.99
CA LEU A 306 5.24 10.27 14.59
C LEU A 306 6.01 9.60 15.73
N LEU A 307 5.82 10.06 16.97
CA LEU A 307 6.48 9.47 18.14
C LEU A 307 5.83 8.14 18.56
N GLY A 308 4.49 8.08 18.60
CA GLY A 308 3.75 6.94 19.16
C GLY A 308 3.31 5.84 18.20
N SER A 309 2.87 6.22 17.00
CA SER A 309 2.21 5.30 16.06
C SER A 309 3.11 4.81 14.94
N LEU A 310 4.11 5.60 14.53
CA LEU A 310 4.93 5.37 13.33
C LEU A 310 6.47 5.53 13.51
N PRO A 311 7.08 5.51 14.73
CA PRO A 311 8.45 6.01 14.96
C PRO A 311 9.55 5.28 14.20
N TRP A 312 9.35 4.03 13.79
CA TRP A 312 10.34 3.25 13.05
C TRP A 312 10.59 3.79 11.62
N MET A 313 9.66 4.58 11.07
CA MET A 313 9.77 5.21 9.74
C MET A 313 10.25 6.67 9.79
N VAL A 314 10.59 7.18 10.97
CA VAL A 314 10.97 8.59 11.17
C VAL A 314 12.49 8.73 11.09
N GLU A 315 12.96 9.74 10.35
CA GLU A 315 14.37 10.07 10.25
C GLU A 315 15.00 10.34 11.64
N PRO A 316 16.21 9.84 11.96
CA PRO A 316 16.70 9.80 13.34
C PRO A 316 16.79 11.17 14.03
N GLY A 317 17.24 12.19 13.30
CA GLY A 317 17.30 13.56 13.81
C GLY A 317 15.92 14.19 14.06
N LEU A 318 14.91 13.82 13.27
CA LEU A 318 13.54 14.27 13.45
C LEU A 318 12.86 13.56 14.63
N LEU A 319 13.05 12.24 14.75
CA LEU A 319 12.55 11.48 15.91
C LEU A 319 13.16 12.01 17.20
N ARG A 320 14.47 12.30 17.20
CA ARG A 320 15.17 12.89 18.35
C ARG A 320 14.66 14.30 18.69
N ARG A 321 14.40 15.16 17.70
CA ARG A 321 13.78 16.48 17.90
C ARG A 321 12.42 16.35 18.60
N ILE A 322 11.50 15.60 18.00
CA ILE A 322 10.12 15.43 18.52
C ILE A 322 10.12 14.78 19.91
N ALA A 323 11.00 13.82 20.16
CA ALA A 323 11.13 13.16 21.45
C ALA A 323 11.63 14.12 22.55
N LEU A 324 12.62 14.97 22.26
CA LEU A 324 13.10 15.97 23.23
C LEU A 324 12.06 17.06 23.48
N GLU A 325 11.40 17.56 22.43
CA GLU A 325 10.28 18.51 22.53
C GLU A 325 9.12 17.97 23.38
N ASP A 326 8.85 16.66 23.36
CA ASP A 326 7.85 16.05 24.24
C ASP A 326 8.34 15.90 25.70
N LEU A 327 9.62 15.60 25.92
CA LEU A 327 10.19 15.57 27.28
C LEU A 327 10.17 16.96 27.93
N ASP A 328 10.39 18.04 27.16
CA ASP A 328 10.31 19.40 27.69
C ASP A 328 8.88 19.76 28.17
N ARG A 329 7.83 19.22 27.52
CA ARG A 329 6.42 19.37 27.96
C ARG A 329 6.17 18.76 29.36
N PHE A 330 7.02 17.85 29.85
CA PHE A 330 6.93 17.36 31.24
C PHE A 330 7.13 18.47 32.28
N ALA A 331 7.85 19.56 31.96
CA ALA A 331 8.06 20.68 32.88
C ALA A 331 6.73 21.30 33.34
N GLN A 332 5.75 21.45 32.43
CA GLN A 332 4.41 21.93 32.76
C GLN A 332 3.66 20.94 33.66
N ALA A 333 3.66 19.64 33.33
CA ALA A 333 3.02 18.61 34.16
C ALA A 333 3.64 18.51 35.58
N LYS A 334 4.95 18.74 35.69
CA LYS A 334 5.70 18.82 36.95
C LYS A 334 5.36 20.09 37.74
N LEU A 335 5.11 21.22 37.07
CA LEU A 335 4.66 22.46 37.70
C LEU A 335 3.22 22.34 38.21
N VAL A 336 2.28 21.84 37.39
CA VAL A 336 0.89 21.53 37.81
C VAL A 336 0.90 20.65 39.07
N ALA A 337 1.71 19.59 39.09
CA ALA A 337 1.82 18.71 40.25
C ALA A 337 2.37 19.40 41.51
N ARG A 338 3.18 20.45 41.38
CA ARG A 338 3.71 21.25 42.51
C ARG A 338 2.73 22.33 42.97
N VAL A 339 2.10 23.04 42.04
CA VAL A 339 1.04 24.04 42.31
C VAL A 339 -0.11 23.38 43.07
N CYS A 340 -0.68 22.32 42.50
CA CYS A 340 -1.79 21.61 43.13
C CYS A 340 -1.42 20.95 44.46
N ARG A 341 -0.16 20.53 44.65
CA ARG A 341 0.31 20.03 45.95
C ARG A 341 0.36 21.12 47.01
N ALA A 342 0.82 22.33 46.68
CA ALA A 342 0.77 23.46 47.61
C ALA A 342 -0.67 23.79 48.04
N LEU A 343 -1.64 23.74 47.11
CA LEU A 343 -3.06 23.91 47.43
C LEU A 343 -3.60 22.78 48.35
N GLN A 344 -3.16 21.53 48.16
CA GLN A 344 -3.49 20.42 49.06
C GLN A 344 -2.84 20.53 50.44
N GLU A 345 -1.65 21.13 50.51
CA GLU A 345 -0.90 21.41 51.75
C GLU A 345 -1.45 22.64 52.51
N GLY A 346 -2.41 23.37 51.92
CA GLY A 346 -3.17 24.44 52.56
C GLY A 346 -2.86 25.86 52.08
N SER A 347 -2.03 26.04 51.06
CA SER A 347 -1.78 27.36 50.46
C SER A 347 -3.01 27.90 49.72
N SER A 348 -3.20 29.22 49.73
CA SER A 348 -4.20 29.89 48.88
C SER A 348 -3.80 29.89 47.40
N PRO A 349 -4.73 30.13 46.45
CA PRO A 349 -4.40 30.34 45.05
C PRO A 349 -3.43 31.53 44.84
N GLU A 350 -3.56 32.59 45.64
CA GLU A 350 -2.72 33.78 45.58
C GLU A 350 -1.30 33.48 46.08
N GLU A 351 -1.16 32.79 47.21
CA GLU A 351 0.13 32.31 47.72
C GLU A 351 0.81 31.35 46.74
N ALA A 352 0.03 30.50 46.06
CA ALA A 352 0.55 29.62 45.02
C ALA A 352 1.03 30.41 43.79
N ARG A 353 0.28 31.42 43.32
CA ARG A 353 0.72 32.31 42.23
C ARG A 353 2.03 33.02 42.57
N GLU A 354 2.15 33.60 43.77
CA GLU A 354 3.40 34.25 44.21
C GLU A 354 4.56 33.25 44.30
N ARG A 355 4.34 32.09 44.92
CA ARG A 355 5.35 31.04 45.13
C ARG A 355 5.90 30.45 43.84
N PHE A 356 5.13 30.43 42.76
CA PHE A 356 5.52 29.89 41.46
C PHE A 356 5.63 30.95 40.35
N ALA A 357 5.58 32.25 40.69
CA ALA A 357 5.46 33.36 39.73
C ALA A 357 6.51 33.35 38.61
N ALA A 358 7.78 33.06 38.93
CA ALA A 358 8.87 33.02 37.95
C ALA A 358 8.70 31.86 36.94
N GLU A 359 8.16 30.73 37.39
CA GLU A 359 7.90 29.57 36.53
C GLU A 359 6.67 29.82 35.66
N LEU A 360 5.60 30.38 36.24
CA LEU A 360 4.40 30.83 35.51
C LEU A 360 4.70 31.93 34.47
N ALA A 361 5.67 32.81 34.74
CA ALA A 361 6.13 33.83 33.80
C ALA A 361 6.90 33.23 32.60
N SER A 362 7.58 32.10 32.79
CA SER A 362 8.35 31.42 31.73
C SER A 362 7.50 30.62 30.73
N LEU A 363 6.23 30.37 31.04
CA LEU A 363 5.31 29.64 30.15
C LEU A 363 4.71 30.54 29.06
N GLY A 364 4.40 29.92 27.92
CA GLY A 364 3.52 30.50 26.90
C GLY A 364 2.07 30.67 27.39
N GLU A 365 1.27 31.40 26.61
CA GLU A 365 -0.09 31.81 27.01
C GLU A 365 -1.02 30.61 27.32
N GLU A 366 -1.01 29.59 26.45
CA GLU A 366 -1.80 28.37 26.64
C GLU A 366 -1.40 27.60 27.92
N GLY A 367 -0.10 27.40 28.14
CA GLY A 367 0.42 26.73 29.33
C GLY A 367 0.16 27.49 30.64
N ARG A 368 0.09 28.83 30.58
CA ARG A 368 -0.35 29.65 31.72
C ARG A 368 -1.85 29.49 31.99
N LYS A 369 -2.67 29.51 30.93
CA LYS A 369 -4.13 29.36 30.98
C LYS A 369 -4.57 28.00 31.56
N ASP A 370 -3.86 26.92 31.24
CA ASP A 370 -4.04 25.59 31.86
C ASP A 370 -3.84 25.64 33.38
N ILE A 371 -2.72 26.21 33.85
CA ILE A 371 -2.41 26.26 35.29
C ILE A 371 -3.35 27.21 36.06
N GLU A 372 -3.74 28.34 35.48
CA GLU A 372 -4.72 29.24 36.09
C GLU A 372 -6.08 28.57 36.30
N GLN A 373 -6.50 27.65 35.43
CA GLN A 373 -7.75 26.89 35.62
C GLN A 373 -7.77 26.09 36.94
N TYR A 374 -6.62 25.61 37.42
CA TYR A 374 -6.50 24.92 38.72
C TYR A 374 -6.52 25.86 39.92
N LEU A 375 -6.12 27.12 39.72
CA LEU A 375 -6.08 28.17 40.74
C LEU A 375 -7.46 28.84 40.88
N GLU A 376 -8.16 29.07 39.76
CA GLU A 376 -9.52 29.63 39.71
C GLU A 376 -10.57 28.70 40.32
N ASP A 377 -10.48 27.37 40.13
CA ASP A 377 -11.44 26.40 40.70
C ASP A 377 -11.24 26.14 42.22
N GLY A 378 -10.61 27.08 42.94
CA GLY A 378 -10.46 27.06 44.40
C GLY A 378 -9.79 25.79 44.94
N GLY A 379 -8.88 25.19 44.17
CA GLY A 379 -8.24 23.92 44.52
C GLY A 379 -9.12 22.67 44.41
N ARG A 380 -10.38 22.75 43.95
CA ARG A 380 -11.24 21.55 43.79
C ARG A 380 -10.65 20.50 42.84
N ARG A 381 -9.95 20.94 41.79
CA ARG A 381 -9.21 20.08 40.85
C ARG A 381 -7.83 19.64 41.35
N ALA A 382 -7.34 20.17 42.48
CA ALA A 382 -5.97 19.96 42.93
C ALA A 382 -5.60 18.49 43.22
N ARG A 383 -6.55 17.66 43.67
CA ARG A 383 -6.31 16.20 43.84
C ARG A 383 -5.94 15.49 42.53
N TRP A 384 -6.43 15.99 41.40
CA TRP A 384 -6.11 15.45 40.07
C TRP A 384 -4.79 16.04 39.56
N GLY A 385 -4.63 17.37 39.62
CA GLY A 385 -3.40 18.05 39.20
C GLY A 385 -2.16 17.61 39.99
N ALA A 386 -2.28 17.28 41.28
CA ALA A 386 -1.19 16.75 42.11
C ALA A 386 -0.62 15.38 41.63
N ARG A 387 -1.31 14.71 40.68
CA ARG A 387 -0.84 13.50 39.99
C ARG A 387 -0.31 13.77 38.57
N ALA A 388 -0.38 15.00 38.05
CA ALA A 388 -0.13 15.31 36.64
C ALA A 388 1.20 14.76 36.09
N ALA A 389 2.31 14.88 36.83
CA ALA A 389 3.60 14.31 36.45
C ALA A 389 3.58 12.77 36.32
N VAL A 390 2.85 12.06 37.18
CA VAL A 390 2.67 10.60 37.07
C VAL A 390 1.74 10.25 35.91
N SER A 391 0.63 10.99 35.75
CA SER A 391 -0.29 10.80 34.62
C SER A 391 0.42 10.99 33.27
N TRP A 392 1.27 12.02 33.16
CA TRP A 392 2.11 12.26 31.99
C TRP A 392 3.00 11.04 31.68
N ALA A 393 3.71 10.51 32.69
CA ALA A 393 4.60 9.36 32.51
C ALA A 393 3.85 8.07 32.13
N CYS A 394 2.65 7.84 32.71
CA CYS A 394 1.77 6.74 32.31
C CYS A 394 1.32 6.86 30.85
N HIS A 395 0.77 8.01 30.44
CA HIS A 395 0.26 8.23 29.09
C HIS A 395 1.37 8.24 28.03
N ALA A 396 2.56 8.75 28.39
CA ALA A 396 3.74 8.64 27.55
C ALA A 396 4.13 7.18 27.32
N ALA A 397 4.35 6.37 28.37
CA ALA A 397 4.80 4.99 28.22
C ALA A 397 3.74 4.02 27.64
N GLU A 398 2.44 4.33 27.77
CA GLU A 398 1.35 3.52 27.19
C GLU A 398 1.06 3.89 25.72
N GLY A 399 1.11 5.19 25.40
CA GLY A 399 0.93 5.68 24.03
C GLY A 399 2.25 6.09 23.40
N ARG A 400 2.57 7.38 23.52
CA ARG A 400 3.51 8.09 22.63
C ARG A 400 4.94 7.57 22.63
N TRP A 401 5.41 7.00 23.74
CA TRP A 401 6.75 6.44 23.86
C TRP A 401 6.79 4.92 23.79
N ARG A 402 5.64 4.22 23.77
CA ARG A 402 5.58 2.75 23.94
C ARG A 402 6.49 2.01 22.98
N LEU A 403 6.49 2.39 21.70
CA LEU A 403 7.27 1.73 20.65
C LEU A 403 8.74 2.12 20.65
N VAL A 404 9.09 3.37 20.98
CA VAL A 404 10.49 3.81 21.17
C VAL A 404 11.12 3.07 22.35
N LEU A 405 10.37 2.91 23.45
CA LEU A 405 10.79 2.19 24.65
C LEU A 405 10.81 0.67 24.48
N ASN A 406 10.04 0.11 23.53
CA ASN A 406 9.96 -1.34 23.28
C ASN A 406 9.96 -1.63 21.77
N PRO A 407 11.09 -1.48 21.05
CA PRO A 407 11.13 -1.58 19.58
C PRO A 407 10.61 -2.90 19.00
N ALA A 408 10.69 -4.00 19.76
CA ALA A 408 10.15 -5.32 19.37
C ALA A 408 8.61 -5.41 19.39
N GLU A 409 7.90 -4.43 19.96
CA GLU A 409 6.43 -4.31 19.85
C GLU A 409 6.00 -3.68 18.51
N ALA A 410 6.91 -3.01 17.79
CA ALA A 410 6.63 -2.40 16.49
C ALA A 410 6.66 -3.48 15.40
N LYS A 411 5.52 -4.16 15.20
CA LYS A 411 5.37 -5.24 14.20
C LYS A 411 3.97 -5.29 13.58
N PRO A 412 3.81 -5.82 12.36
CA PRO A 412 2.50 -6.13 11.78
C PRO A 412 1.81 -7.28 12.52
N SER A 413 0.50 -7.47 12.29
CA SER A 413 -0.31 -8.53 12.90
C SER A 413 0.20 -9.96 12.60
N TYR A 414 0.91 -10.12 11.48
CA TYR A 414 1.61 -11.34 11.07
C TYR A 414 2.93 -10.97 10.41
N GLY A 415 4.04 -11.60 10.83
CA GLY A 415 5.38 -11.35 10.32
C GLY A 415 6.38 -10.87 11.38
N ASP A 416 7.59 -10.54 10.94
CA ASP A 416 8.69 -10.06 11.76
C ASP A 416 8.51 -8.57 12.15
N PRO A 417 9.22 -8.07 13.19
CA PRO A 417 9.23 -6.65 13.55
C PRO A 417 9.67 -5.73 12.40
N TYR A 418 9.20 -4.49 12.42
CA TYR A 418 9.56 -3.50 11.42
C TYR A 418 11.06 -3.14 11.51
N THR A 419 11.68 -2.92 10.35
CA THR A 419 12.99 -2.27 10.26
C THR A 419 12.89 -0.82 10.73
N TRP A 420 13.76 -0.41 11.65
CA TRP A 420 13.86 0.96 12.14
C TRP A 420 14.89 1.76 11.34
N LEU A 421 14.59 3.03 11.00
CA LEU A 421 15.56 3.98 10.47
C LEU A 421 16.52 4.49 11.57
N THR A 422 16.03 4.63 12.81
CA THR A 422 16.83 5.09 13.95
C THR A 422 17.70 3.95 14.51
N PRO A 423 19.02 4.14 14.68
CA PRO A 423 19.91 3.15 15.28
C PRO A 423 19.50 2.71 16.68
N ALA A 424 19.82 1.47 17.04
CA ALA A 424 19.50 0.91 18.37
C ALA A 424 20.13 1.72 19.53
N ASP A 425 21.33 2.27 19.34
CA ASP A 425 22.01 3.10 20.35
C ASP A 425 21.31 4.45 20.56
N ASP A 426 20.75 5.07 19.51
CA ASP A 426 19.95 6.29 19.60
C ASP A 426 18.59 6.03 20.27
N LEU A 427 17.95 4.89 19.98
CA LEU A 427 16.72 4.47 20.66
C LEU A 427 16.97 4.20 22.16
N ALA A 428 18.09 3.57 22.50
CA ALA A 428 18.51 3.37 23.88
C ALA A 428 18.85 4.71 24.57
N ASP A 429 19.43 5.67 23.86
CA ASP A 429 19.69 7.01 24.39
C ASP A 429 18.39 7.78 24.66
N LEU A 430 17.42 7.76 23.74
CA LEU A 430 16.07 8.30 23.99
C LEU A 430 15.38 7.58 25.16
N GLY A 431 15.55 6.26 25.26
CA GLY A 431 15.09 5.48 26.40
C GLY A 431 15.65 5.96 27.74
N ARG A 432 16.95 6.29 27.82
CA ARG A 432 17.57 6.91 29.01
C ARG A 432 16.97 8.26 29.34
N HIS A 433 16.81 9.15 28.36
CA HIS A 433 16.22 10.48 28.57
C HIS A 433 14.77 10.37 29.10
N PHE A 434 13.98 9.43 28.58
CA PHE A 434 12.66 9.10 29.14
C PHE A 434 12.76 8.54 30.57
N ALA A 435 13.72 7.64 30.85
CA ALA A 435 13.89 7.05 32.16
C ALA A 435 14.26 8.10 33.24
N ASP A 436 15.07 9.10 32.91
CA ASP A 436 15.40 10.21 33.82
C ASP A 436 14.19 11.12 34.11
N VAL A 437 13.32 11.36 33.13
CA VAL A 437 12.03 12.03 33.33
C VAL A 437 11.06 11.16 34.15
N ALA A 438 11.00 9.85 33.89
CA ALA A 438 10.20 8.90 34.66
C ALA A 438 10.68 8.80 36.12
N VAL A 439 11.99 8.89 36.40
CA VAL A 439 12.52 8.98 37.76
C VAL A 439 12.05 10.27 38.46
N GLN A 440 11.95 11.41 37.75
CA GLN A 440 11.34 12.62 38.32
C GLN A 440 9.84 12.46 38.59
N ALA A 441 9.09 11.77 37.71
CA ALA A 441 7.68 11.43 37.97
C ALA A 441 7.54 10.50 39.19
N LEU A 442 8.42 9.50 39.33
CA LEU A 442 8.50 8.59 40.47
C LEU A 442 8.77 9.31 41.81
N GLN A 443 9.52 10.41 41.80
CA GLN A 443 9.71 11.27 42.98
C GLN A 443 8.42 12.01 43.40
N THR A 444 7.47 12.19 42.49
CA THR A 444 6.16 12.80 42.80
C THR A 444 5.10 11.80 43.24
N TRP A 445 5.32 10.49 43.02
CA TRP A 445 4.36 9.41 43.30
C TRP A 445 4.09 9.21 44.80
N GLN A 446 2.85 8.90 45.13
CA GLN A 446 2.40 8.51 46.47
C GLN A 446 1.34 7.40 46.38
N PRO A 447 1.26 6.47 47.35
CA PRO A 447 0.25 5.41 47.35
C PRO A 447 -1.17 5.95 47.56
N ASN A 448 -2.12 5.49 46.75
CA ASN A 448 -3.52 5.91 46.83
C ASN A 448 -4.26 5.06 47.88
N GLY A 449 -4.20 5.51 49.14
CA GLY A 449 -4.47 4.75 50.38
C GLY A 449 -5.86 4.16 50.64
N SER A 450 -6.65 3.85 49.61
CA SER A 450 -7.90 3.08 49.72
C SER A 450 -8.13 2.05 48.61
N LEU A 451 -7.31 2.03 47.54
CA LEU A 451 -7.53 1.16 46.37
C LEU A 451 -6.27 0.50 45.80
N GLY A 452 -5.09 1.11 45.97
CA GLY A 452 -3.82 0.61 45.43
C GLY A 452 -3.70 0.62 43.89
N ILE A 453 -2.50 0.36 43.39
CA ILE A 453 -2.21 0.14 41.97
C ILE A 453 -2.87 -1.16 41.49
N SER A 454 -3.64 -1.10 40.40
CA SER A 454 -4.51 -2.21 39.97
C SER A 454 -4.65 -2.39 38.45
N LYS A 455 -4.11 -1.50 37.61
CA LYS A 455 -4.14 -1.58 36.13
C LYS A 455 -2.74 -1.82 35.56
N ALA A 456 -2.63 -2.45 34.38
CA ALA A 456 -1.33 -2.66 33.74
C ALA A 456 -0.62 -1.34 33.40
N SER A 457 -1.37 -0.29 33.04
CA SER A 457 -0.84 1.03 32.70
C SER A 457 -0.11 1.73 33.85
N ASP A 458 -0.59 1.58 35.10
CA ASP A 458 0.07 2.09 36.31
C ASP A 458 1.47 1.48 36.55
N LEU A 459 1.78 0.32 35.93
CA LEU A 459 3.07 -0.38 36.02
C LEU A 459 3.92 -0.31 34.74
N ARG A 460 3.33 -0.10 33.56
CA ARG A 460 4.05 -0.17 32.27
C ARG A 460 5.18 0.87 32.17
N TRP A 461 4.95 2.08 32.66
CA TRP A 461 5.97 3.14 32.70
C TRP A 461 7.13 2.80 33.66
N VAL A 462 6.85 2.13 34.78
CA VAL A 462 7.87 1.67 35.74
C VAL A 462 8.74 0.56 35.12
N HIS A 463 8.12 -0.37 34.39
CA HIS A 463 8.83 -1.42 33.66
C HIS A 463 9.77 -0.82 32.60
N ALA A 464 9.28 0.12 31.78
CA ALA A 464 10.10 0.79 30.78
C ALA A 464 11.26 1.59 31.41
N MET A 465 10.99 2.39 32.45
CA MET A 465 12.02 3.10 33.21
C MET A 465 13.11 2.15 33.73
N LEU A 466 12.74 0.97 34.26
CA LEU A 466 13.70 -0.02 34.78
C LEU A 466 14.51 -0.74 33.69
N LEU A 467 13.98 -0.87 32.48
CA LEU A 467 14.72 -1.44 31.34
C LEU A 467 15.74 -0.46 30.75
N HIS A 468 15.48 0.85 30.82
CA HIS A 468 16.31 1.89 30.21
C HIS A 468 17.22 2.65 31.20
N LEU A 469 17.09 2.44 32.51
CA LEU A 469 18.06 2.92 33.49
C LEU A 469 19.38 2.13 33.37
N PRO A 470 20.55 2.79 33.27
CA PRO A 470 21.84 2.10 33.22
C PRO A 470 22.17 1.39 34.55
N ASP A 471 21.71 1.96 35.67
CA ASP A 471 21.86 1.39 37.01
C ASP A 471 20.57 1.64 37.83
N VAL A 472 19.96 0.58 38.36
CA VAL A 472 18.78 0.69 39.24
C VAL A 472 19.21 1.10 40.65
N THR A 473 19.35 2.41 40.84
CA THR A 473 19.84 3.01 42.10
C THR A 473 19.05 2.55 43.34
N PRO A 474 19.66 2.53 44.54
CA PRO A 474 18.96 2.13 45.78
C PRO A 474 17.69 2.95 46.08
N ALA A 475 17.65 4.23 45.67
CA ALA A 475 16.48 5.09 45.82
C ALA A 475 15.33 4.65 44.91
N VAL A 476 15.60 4.47 43.61
CA VAL A 476 14.62 3.93 42.65
C VAL A 476 14.15 2.55 43.09
N LYS A 477 15.08 1.65 43.45
CA LYS A 477 14.79 0.31 43.96
C LYS A 477 13.85 0.32 45.16
N LYS A 478 14.04 1.24 46.12
CA LYS A 478 13.18 1.41 47.30
C LYS A 478 11.77 1.90 46.95
N THR A 479 11.64 2.86 46.03
CA THR A 479 10.31 3.35 45.62
C THR A 479 9.58 2.33 44.75
N VAL A 480 10.27 1.66 43.84
CA VAL A 480 9.74 0.52 43.06
C VAL A 480 9.31 -0.64 43.99
N GLN A 481 10.10 -1.01 44.99
CA GLN A 481 9.70 -1.98 46.03
C GLN A 481 8.50 -1.51 46.88
N SER A 482 8.17 -0.22 46.85
CA SER A 482 6.97 0.34 47.49
C SER A 482 5.77 0.28 46.56
N MET A 483 5.95 0.59 45.27
CA MET A 483 4.93 0.35 44.23
C MET A 483 4.61 -1.14 44.07
N ILE A 484 5.58 -2.04 44.16
CA ILE A 484 5.35 -3.51 44.15
C ILE A 484 4.47 -3.95 45.33
N ARG A 485 4.60 -3.31 46.49
CA ARG A 485 3.76 -3.59 47.67
C ARG A 485 2.34 -3.02 47.49
N ASP A 486 2.22 -1.81 46.96
CA ASP A 486 0.95 -1.16 46.67
C ASP A 486 0.18 -1.90 45.55
N ALA A 487 0.87 -2.35 44.51
CA ALA A 487 0.33 -3.19 43.44
C ALA A 487 -0.14 -4.57 43.95
N ARG A 488 0.62 -5.21 44.86
CA ARG A 488 0.18 -6.44 45.53
C ARG A 488 -1.01 -6.22 46.47
N HIS A 489 -1.22 -5.00 46.96
CA HIS A 489 -2.40 -4.65 47.75
C HIS A 489 -3.62 -4.41 46.85
N GLY A 490 -3.45 -3.73 45.70
CA GLY A 490 -4.48 -3.54 44.69
C GLY A 490 -4.80 -4.78 43.83
N GLN A 491 -4.03 -5.87 43.96
CA GLN A 491 -4.22 -7.15 43.24
C GLN A 491 -5.43 -7.97 43.76
N ALA A 492 -6.62 -7.35 43.77
CA ALA A 492 -7.87 -8.07 43.97
C ALA A 492 -8.13 -9.04 42.79
N ARG A 493 -8.72 -10.21 43.07
CA ARG A 493 -9.15 -11.14 42.01
C ARG A 493 -10.29 -10.54 41.19
N PRO A 494 -10.38 -10.82 39.88
CA PRO A 494 -11.48 -10.35 39.04
C PRO A 494 -12.87 -10.70 39.60
N ARG A 495 -13.75 -9.70 39.66
CA ARG A 495 -15.20 -9.87 39.89
C ARG A 495 -16.01 -9.82 38.59
N SER A 496 -15.35 -9.61 37.45
CA SER A 496 -15.95 -9.56 36.11
C SER A 496 -15.42 -10.71 35.25
N TYR A 497 -16.27 -11.22 34.35
CA TYR A 497 -15.90 -12.20 33.33
C TYR A 497 -15.42 -11.56 32.01
N ASP A 498 -15.47 -10.23 31.89
CA ASP A 498 -15.01 -9.48 30.71
C ASP A 498 -13.59 -9.87 30.27
N TYR A 499 -13.43 -10.16 28.98
CA TYR A 499 -12.16 -10.50 28.34
C TYR A 499 -11.13 -9.37 28.47
N LYS A 500 -11.55 -8.11 28.36
CA LYS A 500 -10.65 -6.95 28.46
C LYS A 500 -10.10 -6.79 29.88
N ALA A 501 -10.95 -6.97 30.90
CA ALA A 501 -10.51 -7.05 32.30
C ALA A 501 -9.61 -8.26 32.60
N GLN A 502 -9.84 -9.42 31.97
CA GLN A 502 -8.93 -10.57 32.10
C GLN A 502 -7.56 -10.30 31.48
N GLU A 503 -7.51 -9.65 30.32
CA GLU A 503 -6.26 -9.36 29.62
C GLU A 503 -5.43 -8.26 30.32
N ASP A 504 -6.06 -7.18 30.81
CA ASP A 504 -5.37 -6.20 31.68
C ASP A 504 -4.82 -6.89 32.95
N HIS A 505 -5.56 -7.81 33.58
CA HIS A 505 -5.08 -8.56 34.74
C HIS A 505 -3.89 -9.50 34.42
N ARG A 506 -3.86 -10.10 33.22
CA ARG A 506 -2.70 -10.88 32.74
C ARG A 506 -1.50 -9.97 32.51
N GLN A 507 -1.67 -8.84 31.84
CA GLN A 507 -0.59 -7.88 31.56
C GLN A 507 -0.06 -7.26 32.86
N PHE A 508 -0.93 -6.89 33.79
CA PHE A 508 -0.57 -6.44 35.14
C PHE A 508 0.28 -7.47 35.88
N THR A 509 -0.16 -8.73 35.90
CA THR A 509 0.55 -9.82 36.59
C THR A 509 1.88 -10.15 35.89
N GLY A 510 1.90 -10.09 34.55
CA GLY A 510 3.10 -10.26 33.73
C GLY A 510 4.13 -9.16 33.96
N LEU A 511 3.71 -7.89 33.94
CA LEU A 511 4.56 -6.73 34.25
C LEU A 511 5.07 -6.79 35.70
N LEU A 512 4.22 -7.10 36.67
CA LEU A 512 4.62 -7.24 38.08
C LEU A 512 5.66 -8.37 38.26
N ALA A 513 5.50 -9.48 37.53
CA ALA A 513 6.46 -10.58 37.50
C ALA A 513 7.76 -10.21 36.73
N ALA A 514 7.68 -9.46 35.64
CA ALA A 514 8.84 -8.99 34.87
C ALA A 514 9.65 -7.95 35.65
N ILE A 515 9.01 -6.96 36.26
CA ILE A 515 9.63 -6.03 37.23
C ILE A 515 10.28 -6.80 38.40
N SER A 516 9.70 -7.93 38.81
CA SER A 516 10.29 -8.82 39.83
C SER A 516 11.38 -9.77 39.29
N ARG A 517 11.53 -9.90 37.96
CA ARG A 517 12.45 -10.83 37.27
C ARG A 517 13.39 -10.16 36.25
N ILE A 518 13.48 -8.83 36.20
CA ILE A 518 14.65 -8.05 35.72
C ILE A 518 15.80 -8.21 36.76
N VAL A 519 15.94 -9.48 37.15
CA VAL A 519 16.58 -10.09 38.31
C VAL A 519 16.76 -11.66 38.08
N ALA A 520 16.42 -12.31 36.90
CA ALA A 520 16.75 -13.73 36.38
C ALA A 520 16.24 -14.17 34.92
N ASP A 521 16.75 -15.25 34.21
CA ASP A 521 16.57 -15.54 32.71
C ASP A 521 16.56 -17.06 32.12
N PRO A 522 16.38 -17.40 30.77
CA PRO A 522 16.03 -18.76 30.15
C PRO A 522 16.91 -19.45 28.98
N LEU A 523 16.41 -20.44 28.15
CA LEU A 523 17.16 -21.40 27.19
C LEU A 523 16.41 -21.99 25.88
N PRO A 524 17.06 -22.76 24.90
CA PRO A 524 16.62 -23.08 23.47
C PRO A 524 16.37 -24.58 22.94
N GLN A 525 16.44 -24.92 21.59
CA GLN A 525 15.79 -26.09 20.83
C GLN A 525 16.48 -26.73 19.50
N THR A 526 15.82 -27.61 18.65
CA THR A 526 16.33 -28.42 17.41
C THR A 526 15.33 -29.01 16.27
N PRO A 527 15.72 -29.50 15.00
CA PRO A 527 14.86 -29.92 13.78
C PRO A 527 15.17 -31.23 12.83
N ALA A 528 14.76 -31.35 11.49
CA ALA A 528 14.47 -32.63 10.63
C ALA A 528 14.95 -32.88 9.08
N THR A 529 14.28 -33.69 8.15
CA THR A 529 14.82 -34.53 6.95
C THR A 529 14.08 -34.66 5.49
N ARG A 530 14.46 -35.54 4.47
CA ARG A 530 13.93 -35.65 2.99
C ARG A 530 13.98 -37.02 2.10
N ARG A 531 13.91 -37.07 0.70
CA ARG A 531 13.59 -38.25 -0.26
C ARG A 531 14.21 -38.37 -1.76
N ALA A 532 13.71 -39.23 -2.74
CA ALA A 532 14.39 -39.81 -4.01
C ALA A 532 13.62 -39.97 -5.44
N ALA A 533 14.08 -40.80 -6.47
CA ALA A 533 13.93 -40.71 -8.01
C ALA A 533 13.42 -41.93 -8.95
N LEU A 534 13.68 -42.02 -10.32
CA LEU A 534 12.95 -42.83 -11.43
C LEU A 534 13.68 -43.82 -12.49
N GLY A 535 13.53 -43.72 -13.87
CA GLY A 535 13.38 -44.87 -14.87
C GLY A 535 13.99 -44.95 -16.35
N ASP A 536 13.22 -45.40 -17.41
CA ASP A 536 13.61 -46.27 -18.62
C ASP A 536 13.07 -45.90 -20.09
N PRO A 537 13.62 -46.38 -21.28
CA PRO A 537 13.49 -45.79 -22.67
C PRO A 537 12.66 -46.44 -23.85
N ALA A 538 13.25 -46.76 -25.04
CA ALA A 538 12.83 -46.72 -26.50
C ALA A 538 11.33 -46.70 -26.94
N GLN A 539 10.45 -47.14 -26.06
CA GLN A 539 8.99 -47.03 -26.11
C GLN A 539 8.50 -45.62 -25.72
N VAL A 540 9.41 -44.76 -25.26
CA VAL A 540 9.13 -43.41 -24.79
C VAL A 540 8.86 -42.43 -25.94
N THR A 541 7.79 -41.66 -25.77
CA THR A 541 7.31 -40.61 -26.67
C THR A 541 7.66 -39.21 -26.14
N PRO A 542 7.59 -38.16 -26.99
CA PRO A 542 7.63 -36.76 -26.54
C PRO A 542 6.64 -36.43 -25.42
N ARG A 543 5.49 -37.12 -25.34
CA ARG A 543 4.45 -36.89 -24.32
C ARG A 543 4.77 -37.54 -22.97
N THR A 544 5.66 -38.53 -22.92
CA THR A 544 6.06 -39.23 -21.69
C THR A 544 7.30 -38.64 -21.01
N LEU A 545 8.09 -37.80 -21.69
CA LEU A 545 9.25 -37.11 -21.09
C LEU A 545 8.91 -35.79 -20.40
N SER A 546 7.79 -35.16 -20.75
CA SER A 546 7.38 -33.87 -20.20
C SER A 546 7.25 -33.81 -18.67
N PRO A 547 6.84 -34.85 -17.90
CA PRO A 547 6.76 -34.77 -16.44
C PRO A 547 8.05 -35.14 -15.67
N VAL A 548 9.14 -35.53 -16.35
CA VAL A 548 10.21 -36.38 -15.76
C VAL A 548 11.18 -35.70 -14.76
N THR A 549 11.06 -34.39 -14.49
CA THR A 549 12.09 -33.55 -13.80
C THR A 549 13.39 -33.38 -14.62
N ALA A 550 14.34 -32.58 -14.11
CA ALA A 550 15.62 -32.31 -14.78
C ALA A 550 16.62 -33.46 -14.53
N ASP A 551 17.04 -33.64 -13.28
CA ASP A 551 18.05 -34.58 -12.82
C ASP A 551 17.83 -36.00 -13.37
N VAL A 552 16.56 -36.42 -13.49
CA VAL A 552 16.16 -37.77 -13.94
C VAL A 552 15.90 -37.86 -15.46
N LEU A 553 15.84 -36.73 -16.17
CA LEU A 553 15.94 -36.70 -17.64
C LEU A 553 17.41 -36.66 -18.08
N ASP A 554 18.28 -35.95 -17.38
CA ASP A 554 19.70 -35.84 -17.74
C ASP A 554 20.46 -37.15 -17.46
N ASP A 555 20.32 -37.77 -16.28
CA ASP A 555 20.81 -39.14 -15.98
C ASP A 555 20.35 -40.17 -17.04
N TYR A 556 19.19 -39.93 -17.63
CA TYR A 556 18.56 -40.80 -18.58
C TYR A 556 19.03 -40.59 -20.03
N LEU A 557 19.18 -39.34 -20.48
CA LEU A 557 19.77 -39.04 -21.78
C LEU A 557 21.24 -39.46 -21.81
N ASP A 558 21.97 -39.28 -20.72
CA ASP A 558 23.37 -39.65 -20.60
C ASP A 558 23.58 -41.18 -20.61
N ARG A 559 22.60 -41.95 -20.08
CA ARG A 559 22.55 -43.42 -20.23
C ARG A 559 22.32 -43.90 -21.68
N HIS A 560 21.90 -43.02 -22.59
CA HIS A 560 21.53 -43.34 -23.98
C HIS A 560 22.15 -42.38 -25.01
N ALA A 561 23.39 -41.95 -24.75
CA ALA A 561 24.14 -41.05 -25.63
C ALA A 561 24.32 -41.61 -27.06
N GLY A 562 24.11 -40.73 -28.07
CA GLY A 562 24.24 -41.07 -29.49
C GLY A 562 22.94 -41.47 -30.20
N ASP A 563 21.81 -41.57 -29.49
CA ASP A 563 20.49 -41.76 -30.10
C ASP A 563 19.88 -40.39 -30.49
N ASP A 564 20.18 -39.94 -31.71
CA ASP A 564 19.62 -38.71 -32.29
C ASP A 564 18.09 -38.73 -32.34
N GLU A 565 17.44 -39.90 -32.49
CA GLU A 565 15.97 -40.00 -32.52
C GLU A 565 15.37 -39.82 -31.12
N LEU A 566 16.04 -40.30 -30.06
CA LEU A 566 15.70 -39.99 -28.67
C LEU A 566 15.90 -38.51 -28.35
N VAL A 567 16.95 -37.88 -28.89
CA VAL A 567 17.16 -36.43 -28.76
C VAL A 567 16.08 -35.63 -29.50
N GLU A 568 15.69 -35.99 -30.74
CA GLU A 568 14.53 -35.38 -31.41
C GLU A 568 13.24 -35.55 -30.57
N LYS A 569 12.99 -36.73 -30.00
CA LYS A 569 11.83 -36.97 -29.11
C LYS A 569 11.88 -36.11 -27.84
N ALA A 570 13.06 -35.93 -27.25
CA ALA A 570 13.26 -35.08 -26.09
C ALA A 570 13.05 -33.60 -26.43
N LEU A 571 13.55 -33.11 -27.56
CA LEU A 571 13.31 -31.74 -28.04
C LEU A 571 11.83 -31.48 -28.31
N LEU A 572 11.13 -32.43 -28.94
CA LEU A 572 9.68 -32.34 -29.16
C LEU A 572 8.87 -32.39 -27.85
N SER A 573 9.41 -32.94 -26.75
CA SER A 573 8.72 -32.98 -25.44
C SER A 573 8.52 -31.59 -24.81
N PHE A 574 9.40 -30.63 -25.12
CA PHE A 574 9.25 -29.24 -24.68
C PHE A 574 7.97 -28.62 -25.25
N ALA A 575 7.61 -28.94 -26.50
CA ALA A 575 6.38 -28.47 -27.13
C ALA A 575 5.08 -29.10 -26.58
N HIS A 576 5.19 -30.12 -25.70
CA HIS A 576 4.08 -30.73 -24.98
C HIS A 576 4.09 -30.43 -23.47
N SER A 577 5.06 -29.65 -22.99
CA SER A 577 5.22 -29.36 -21.56
C SER A 577 4.46 -28.10 -21.15
N GLY A 578 3.72 -28.17 -20.05
CA GLY A 578 3.18 -26.98 -19.38
C GLY A 578 4.30 -26.14 -18.74
N TYR A 579 4.04 -24.86 -18.49
CA TYR A 579 4.98 -23.94 -17.85
C TYR A 579 5.47 -24.49 -16.49
N GLY A 580 6.80 -24.47 -16.27
CA GLY A 580 7.41 -24.73 -14.97
C GLY A 580 8.36 -25.94 -14.92
N TYR A 581 9.47 -25.90 -15.65
CA TYR A 581 10.57 -26.87 -15.47
C TYR A 581 11.96 -26.24 -15.51
N ASN A 582 12.83 -26.76 -14.65
CA ASN A 582 14.23 -26.37 -14.50
C ASN A 582 15.13 -27.09 -15.54
N ARG A 583 14.72 -27.12 -16.82
CA ARG A 583 15.34 -27.90 -17.90
C ARG A 583 15.72 -27.02 -19.09
N SER A 584 16.93 -27.19 -19.62
CA SER A 584 17.46 -26.43 -20.74
C SER A 584 17.19 -27.10 -22.09
N PHE A 585 16.63 -26.36 -23.04
CA PHE A 585 16.44 -26.82 -24.43
C PHE A 585 17.78 -26.87 -25.21
N PRO A 586 18.68 -25.86 -25.11
CA PRO A 586 20.03 -25.96 -25.63
C PRO A 586 20.82 -27.21 -25.18
N ASP A 587 20.72 -27.62 -23.91
CA ASP A 587 21.54 -28.70 -23.34
C ASP A 587 21.05 -30.10 -23.80
N VAL A 588 19.79 -30.21 -24.22
CA VAL A 588 19.27 -31.38 -24.93
C VAL A 588 19.68 -31.32 -26.41
N LEU A 589 19.59 -30.15 -27.04
CA LEU A 589 19.95 -29.94 -28.45
C LEU A 589 21.44 -30.18 -28.73
N ALA A 590 22.32 -29.85 -27.78
CA ALA A 590 23.76 -30.06 -27.87
C ALA A 590 24.17 -31.54 -27.87
N ARG A 591 23.27 -32.45 -27.49
CA ARG A 591 23.49 -33.91 -27.55
C ARG A 591 23.22 -34.50 -28.95
N HIS A 592 22.71 -33.72 -29.92
CA HIS A 592 22.39 -34.16 -31.29
C HIS A 592 23.60 -34.03 -32.24
N THR A 593 23.81 -34.99 -33.15
CA THR A 593 24.98 -35.00 -34.06
C THR A 593 25.04 -33.80 -35.02
N ASN A 594 23.89 -33.28 -35.46
CA ASN A 594 23.79 -32.07 -36.30
C ASN A 594 22.68 -31.13 -35.80
N PRO A 595 22.96 -30.27 -34.80
CA PRO A 595 21.94 -29.47 -34.12
C PRO A 595 21.19 -28.48 -35.03
N ARG A 596 21.90 -27.74 -35.89
CA ARG A 596 21.31 -26.69 -36.73
C ARG A 596 20.38 -27.28 -37.80
N GLN A 597 20.78 -28.38 -38.45
CA GLN A 597 19.93 -29.03 -39.45
C GLN A 597 18.69 -29.69 -38.84
N ALA A 598 18.80 -30.28 -37.64
CA ALA A 598 17.66 -30.86 -36.93
C ALA A 598 16.58 -29.81 -36.63
N VAL A 599 16.96 -28.67 -36.03
CA VAL A 599 16.01 -27.61 -35.69
C VAL A 599 15.33 -27.02 -36.92
N HIS A 600 16.08 -26.77 -38.00
CA HIS A 600 15.49 -26.34 -39.28
C HIS A 600 14.49 -27.38 -39.83
N THR A 601 14.88 -28.66 -39.86
CA THR A 601 14.06 -29.75 -40.42
C THR A 601 12.78 -29.98 -39.61
N LEU A 602 12.88 -30.05 -38.28
CA LEU A 602 11.73 -30.18 -37.38
C LEU A 602 10.79 -28.97 -37.46
N THR A 603 11.32 -27.76 -37.70
CA THR A 603 10.52 -26.54 -37.93
C THR A 603 9.83 -26.55 -39.29
N HIS A 604 10.51 -27.01 -40.34
CA HIS A 604 9.94 -27.16 -41.68
C HIS A 604 8.85 -28.25 -41.75
N GLU A 605 9.03 -29.36 -41.00
CA GLU A 605 8.11 -30.49 -40.89
C GLU A 605 7.08 -30.39 -39.75
N LEU A 606 7.00 -29.24 -39.06
CA LEU A 606 6.30 -29.10 -37.77
C LEU A 606 4.84 -29.59 -37.78
N ARG A 607 4.12 -29.38 -38.89
CA ARG A 607 2.74 -29.84 -39.08
C ARG A 607 2.60 -31.37 -39.03
N SER A 608 3.60 -32.12 -39.52
CA SER A 608 3.63 -33.59 -39.49
C SER A 608 4.16 -34.14 -38.16
N ARG A 609 5.05 -33.42 -37.47
CA ARG A 609 5.67 -33.88 -36.22
C ARG A 609 4.84 -33.57 -34.96
N LEU A 610 4.21 -32.39 -34.88
CA LEU A 610 3.42 -31.94 -33.71
C LEU A 610 1.90 -31.81 -33.97
N GLY A 611 1.46 -32.03 -35.20
CA GLY A 611 0.04 -32.00 -35.59
C GLY A 611 -0.59 -30.61 -35.63
N GLY A 612 -1.92 -30.57 -35.53
CA GLY A 612 -2.72 -29.36 -35.74
C GLY A 612 -2.79 -28.36 -34.57
N ASN A 613 -2.20 -28.65 -33.41
CA ASN A 613 -2.44 -27.88 -32.18
C ASN A 613 -1.69 -26.52 -32.15
N PRO A 614 -2.38 -25.37 -32.08
CA PRO A 614 -1.73 -24.05 -31.98
C PRO A 614 -0.82 -23.90 -30.76
N ALA A 615 -1.14 -24.56 -29.63
CA ALA A 615 -0.33 -24.46 -28.41
C ALA A 615 1.04 -25.15 -28.56
N ASN A 616 1.08 -26.35 -29.15
CA ASN A 616 2.34 -27.04 -29.48
C ASN A 616 3.21 -26.16 -30.41
N ARG A 617 2.57 -25.50 -31.38
CA ARG A 617 3.21 -24.64 -32.38
C ARG A 617 3.81 -23.37 -31.77
N GLU A 618 3.10 -22.70 -30.86
CA GLU A 618 3.62 -21.55 -30.11
C GLU A 618 4.76 -21.95 -29.14
N ALA A 619 4.64 -23.11 -28.48
CA ALA A 619 5.69 -23.63 -27.60
C ALA A 619 6.98 -23.97 -28.35
N TRP A 620 6.88 -24.66 -29.50
CA TRP A 620 8.04 -24.95 -30.36
C TRP A 620 8.75 -23.67 -30.81
N ALA A 621 8.01 -22.69 -31.35
CA ALA A 621 8.58 -21.43 -31.81
C ALA A 621 9.33 -20.70 -30.68
N ARG A 622 8.79 -20.71 -29.45
CA ARG A 622 9.44 -20.11 -28.27
C ARG A 622 10.80 -20.74 -27.98
N HIS A 623 10.90 -22.08 -28.01
CA HIS A 623 12.15 -22.78 -27.73
C HIS A 623 13.19 -22.63 -28.83
N VAL A 624 12.79 -22.69 -30.10
CA VAL A 624 13.70 -22.49 -31.25
C VAL A 624 14.25 -21.06 -31.30
N LEU A 625 13.43 -20.06 -31.00
CA LEU A 625 13.87 -18.66 -31.01
C LEU A 625 14.81 -18.32 -29.84
N THR A 626 14.72 -19.02 -28.69
CA THR A 626 15.68 -18.87 -27.59
C THR A 626 17.09 -19.43 -27.86
N LEU A 627 17.37 -19.96 -29.06
CA LEU A 627 18.72 -20.37 -29.44
C LEU A 627 19.57 -19.15 -29.83
N PRO A 628 20.81 -19.01 -29.33
CA PRO A 628 21.62 -17.80 -29.53
C PRO A 628 22.01 -17.57 -31.01
N ASP A 629 22.19 -18.64 -31.78
CA ASP A 629 22.49 -18.62 -33.22
C ASP A 629 21.31 -19.14 -34.06
N CYS A 630 20.06 -18.73 -33.78
CA CYS A 630 18.90 -19.16 -34.57
C CYS A 630 18.98 -18.57 -36.01
N PRO A 631 19.15 -19.39 -37.07
CA PRO A 631 19.36 -18.86 -38.43
C PRO A 631 18.10 -18.28 -39.04
N ASP A 632 18.22 -17.20 -39.81
CA ASP A 632 17.09 -16.54 -40.49
C ASP A 632 16.24 -17.51 -41.32
N GLU A 633 16.86 -18.46 -42.03
CA GLU A 633 16.17 -19.53 -42.78
C GLU A 633 15.20 -20.34 -41.90
N THR A 634 15.58 -20.61 -40.64
CA THR A 634 14.73 -21.31 -39.67
C THR A 634 13.58 -20.44 -39.19
N VAL A 635 13.77 -19.13 -39.09
CA VAL A 635 12.71 -18.16 -38.76
C VAL A 635 11.75 -17.97 -39.93
N LEU A 636 12.26 -17.86 -41.16
CA LEU A 636 11.49 -17.78 -42.40
C LEU A 636 10.63 -19.04 -42.63
N ALA A 637 11.13 -20.21 -42.26
CA ALA A 637 10.40 -21.49 -42.34
C ALA A 637 9.24 -21.62 -41.33
N MET A 638 9.18 -20.78 -40.29
CA MET A 638 8.10 -20.84 -39.30
C MET A 638 6.75 -20.38 -39.89
N PRO A 639 5.61 -20.95 -39.43
CA PRO A 639 4.29 -20.45 -39.79
C PRO A 639 4.10 -18.98 -39.37
N ALA A 640 3.78 -18.10 -40.31
CA ALA A 640 3.87 -16.64 -40.20
C ALA A 640 3.18 -16.07 -38.95
N TRP A 641 1.90 -16.38 -38.73
CA TRP A 641 1.17 -15.93 -37.54
C TRP A 641 1.82 -16.39 -36.23
N THR A 642 2.49 -17.55 -36.23
CA THR A 642 3.17 -18.05 -35.03
C THR A 642 4.49 -17.32 -34.81
N ALA A 643 5.27 -17.08 -35.86
CA ALA A 643 6.51 -16.31 -35.76
C ALA A 643 6.25 -14.89 -35.26
N LEU A 644 5.30 -14.18 -35.87
CA LEU A 644 4.91 -12.82 -35.48
C LEU A 644 4.36 -12.75 -34.05
N LYS A 645 3.77 -13.84 -33.53
CA LYS A 645 3.25 -13.95 -32.15
C LYS A 645 4.21 -14.67 -31.19
N ALA A 646 5.43 -15.00 -31.61
CA ALA A 646 6.35 -15.80 -30.79
C ALA A 646 7.02 -14.95 -29.69
N ARG A 647 6.87 -15.41 -28.44
CA ARG A 647 7.35 -14.69 -27.25
C ARG A 647 8.88 -14.74 -27.14
N GLY A 648 9.49 -13.62 -26.76
CA GLY A 648 10.91 -13.51 -26.40
C GLY A 648 11.22 -13.93 -24.96
N SER A 649 12.41 -13.57 -24.49
CA SER A 649 12.89 -13.89 -23.13
C SER A 649 12.05 -13.27 -22.00
N HIS A 650 11.34 -12.17 -22.29
CA HIS A 650 10.37 -11.55 -21.39
C HIS A 650 8.97 -11.96 -21.82
N TYR A 651 8.16 -12.46 -20.88
CA TYR A 651 6.88 -13.13 -21.14
C TYR A 651 5.94 -12.37 -22.08
N ASP A 652 5.95 -11.04 -22.08
CA ASP A 652 5.03 -10.19 -22.85
C ASP A 652 5.69 -9.39 -24.00
N SER A 653 6.83 -9.89 -24.51
CA SER A 653 7.58 -9.34 -25.65
C SER A 653 7.59 -10.31 -26.85
N ILE A 654 7.65 -9.79 -28.09
CA ILE A 654 7.92 -10.61 -29.29
C ILE A 654 9.43 -10.78 -29.50
N HIS A 655 9.82 -11.91 -30.08
CA HIS A 655 11.24 -12.21 -30.29
C HIS A 655 11.92 -11.23 -31.26
N PRO A 656 13.04 -10.57 -30.87
CA PRO A 656 13.62 -9.46 -31.63
C PRO A 656 14.13 -9.88 -33.02
N ALA A 657 14.62 -11.11 -33.19
CA ALA A 657 15.06 -11.61 -34.49
C ALA A 657 13.93 -11.62 -35.54
N VAL A 658 12.68 -11.93 -35.13
CA VAL A 658 11.53 -11.89 -36.03
C VAL A 658 11.24 -10.46 -36.47
N VAL A 659 11.27 -9.51 -35.53
CA VAL A 659 11.01 -8.08 -35.82
C VAL A 659 12.10 -7.52 -36.74
N ALA A 660 13.38 -7.78 -36.44
CA ALA A 660 14.50 -7.35 -37.27
C ALA A 660 14.41 -7.93 -38.69
N LEU A 661 14.11 -9.22 -38.83
CA LEU A 661 13.94 -9.88 -40.13
C LEU A 661 12.81 -9.25 -40.96
N VAL A 662 11.65 -8.96 -40.36
CA VAL A 662 10.53 -8.31 -41.07
C VAL A 662 10.91 -6.88 -41.46
N VAL A 663 11.49 -6.09 -40.54
CA VAL A 663 11.89 -4.70 -40.80
C VAL A 663 12.97 -4.61 -41.89
N ASN A 664 13.96 -5.50 -41.87
CA ASN A 664 14.99 -5.58 -42.90
C ASN A 664 14.43 -6.00 -44.27
N THR A 665 13.37 -6.82 -44.30
CA THR A 665 12.77 -7.32 -45.56
C THR A 665 11.85 -6.30 -46.22
N LEU A 666 11.05 -5.56 -45.45
CA LEU A 666 10.10 -4.56 -45.97
C LEU A 666 10.69 -3.14 -46.04
N GLY A 667 11.75 -2.86 -45.27
CA GLY A 667 12.39 -1.57 -45.20
C GLY A 667 11.42 -0.44 -44.86
N ASN A 668 11.41 0.60 -45.69
CA ASN A 668 10.56 1.77 -45.54
C ASN A 668 9.53 1.92 -46.69
N ASP A 669 9.12 0.82 -47.35
CA ASP A 669 8.03 0.84 -48.34
C ASP A 669 6.67 0.71 -47.66
N ASP A 670 5.91 1.81 -47.67
CA ASP A 670 4.54 1.89 -47.17
C ASP A 670 3.62 0.84 -47.81
N HIS A 671 3.79 0.58 -49.11
CA HIS A 671 2.98 -0.41 -49.80
C HIS A 671 3.36 -1.84 -49.41
N ALA A 672 4.64 -2.14 -49.11
CA ALA A 672 5.04 -3.45 -48.61
C ALA A 672 4.52 -3.71 -47.19
N TRP A 673 4.59 -2.71 -46.30
CA TRP A 673 4.01 -2.78 -44.97
C TRP A 673 2.48 -2.92 -45.00
N GLN A 674 1.79 -2.18 -45.86
CA GLN A 674 0.34 -2.33 -46.04
C GLN A 674 -0.04 -3.69 -46.67
N ARG A 675 0.75 -4.21 -47.63
CA ARG A 675 0.55 -5.57 -48.16
C ARG A 675 0.73 -6.63 -47.08
N LEU A 676 1.73 -6.52 -46.20
CA LEU A 676 1.86 -7.44 -45.04
C LEU A 676 0.63 -7.34 -44.12
N ALA A 677 0.16 -6.12 -43.83
CA ALA A 677 -1.04 -5.90 -43.03
C ALA A 677 -2.32 -6.46 -43.69
N ASP A 678 -2.36 -6.59 -45.00
CA ASP A 678 -3.48 -7.18 -45.76
C ASP A 678 -3.26 -8.66 -46.15
N SER A 679 -2.25 -9.31 -45.56
CA SER A 679 -1.93 -10.71 -45.85
C SER A 679 -2.94 -11.71 -45.25
N PRO A 680 -3.17 -12.87 -45.89
CA PRO A 680 -4.27 -13.77 -45.53
C PRO A 680 -3.95 -14.68 -44.32
N ILE A 681 -2.97 -14.32 -43.48
CA ILE A 681 -2.47 -15.15 -42.39
C ILE A 681 -3.46 -15.22 -41.22
N THR A 682 -3.54 -16.37 -40.54
CA THR A 682 -4.52 -16.61 -39.47
C THR A 682 -3.94 -17.44 -38.32
N PRO A 683 -4.51 -17.38 -37.10
CA PRO A 683 -4.12 -18.27 -36.01
C PRO A 683 -4.51 -19.74 -36.24
N SER A 684 -5.58 -20.00 -36.99
CA SER A 684 -6.20 -21.32 -37.20
C SER A 684 -6.60 -21.55 -38.67
N GLY A 685 -6.91 -22.80 -39.03
CA GLY A 685 -7.26 -23.20 -40.40
C GLY A 685 -6.05 -23.38 -41.33
N PRO A 686 -6.27 -23.51 -42.66
CA PRO A 686 -5.19 -23.77 -43.63
C PRO A 686 -4.13 -22.67 -43.68
N ASN A 687 -4.55 -21.40 -43.56
CA ASN A 687 -3.65 -20.25 -43.66
C ASN A 687 -2.72 -20.11 -42.44
N ALA A 688 -3.00 -20.79 -41.34
CA ALA A 688 -2.12 -20.87 -40.16
C ALA A 688 -0.85 -21.73 -40.37
N TRP A 689 -0.62 -22.17 -41.61
CA TRP A 689 0.56 -22.90 -42.07
C TRP A 689 1.28 -22.23 -43.25
N LEU A 690 0.87 -21.01 -43.64
CA LEU A 690 1.66 -20.15 -44.53
C LEU A 690 2.93 -19.72 -43.80
N ARG A 691 4.08 -19.73 -44.48
CA ARG A 691 5.38 -19.47 -43.86
C ARG A 691 5.70 -17.98 -43.83
N LEU A 692 6.53 -17.56 -42.88
CA LEU A 692 6.94 -16.16 -42.77
C LEU A 692 7.66 -15.68 -44.04
N GLY A 693 8.58 -16.48 -44.59
CA GLY A 693 9.32 -16.14 -45.81
C GLY A 693 8.40 -15.94 -47.02
N ASP A 694 7.54 -16.92 -47.32
CA ASP A 694 6.61 -16.85 -48.46
C ASP A 694 5.69 -15.60 -48.40
N ILE A 695 5.30 -15.18 -47.19
CA ILE A 695 4.46 -14.00 -46.95
C ILE A 695 5.27 -12.70 -47.07
N LEU A 696 6.50 -12.65 -46.55
CA LEU A 696 7.35 -11.47 -46.66
C LEU A 696 7.81 -11.20 -48.10
N THR A 697 8.15 -12.24 -48.87
CA THR A 697 8.46 -12.09 -50.30
C THR A 697 7.27 -11.55 -51.07
N ALA A 698 6.06 -12.11 -50.87
CA ALA A 698 4.84 -11.61 -51.52
C ALA A 698 4.48 -10.17 -51.10
N ALA A 699 4.70 -9.81 -49.82
CA ALA A 699 4.52 -8.45 -49.34
C ALA A 699 5.55 -7.46 -49.91
N ALA A 700 6.82 -7.84 -50.02
CA ALA A 700 7.87 -7.00 -50.60
C ALA A 700 7.67 -6.81 -52.12
N GLU A 701 7.53 -7.89 -52.88
CA GLU A 701 7.44 -7.87 -54.35
C GLU A 701 6.07 -7.45 -54.89
N GLY A 702 5.01 -7.53 -54.08
CA GLY A 702 3.64 -7.33 -54.53
C GLY A 702 3.07 -8.49 -55.36
N THR A 703 3.64 -9.69 -55.21
CA THR A 703 3.21 -10.90 -55.92
C THR A 703 2.00 -11.57 -55.25
N ALA A 704 1.37 -12.53 -55.95
CA ALA A 704 0.15 -13.18 -55.46
C ALA A 704 0.42 -14.08 -54.24
N TRP A 705 -0.45 -14.02 -53.23
CA TRP A 705 -0.27 -14.74 -51.97
C TRP A 705 -0.06 -16.26 -52.13
N PRO A 706 0.85 -16.86 -51.35
CA PRO A 706 1.11 -18.29 -51.36
C PRO A 706 -0.15 -19.10 -50.98
N LYS A 707 -0.35 -20.23 -51.67
CA LYS A 707 -1.49 -21.13 -51.40
C LYS A 707 -1.24 -21.95 -50.13
N PRO A 708 -2.23 -22.10 -49.24
CA PRO A 708 -2.06 -22.88 -48.01
C PRO A 708 -1.84 -24.37 -48.33
N PRO A 709 -0.99 -25.08 -47.55
CA PRO A 709 -0.74 -26.49 -47.77
C PRO A 709 -2.00 -27.32 -47.52
N ALA A 710 -2.28 -28.26 -48.44
CA ALA A 710 -3.54 -29.00 -48.52
C ALA A 710 -4.07 -29.57 -47.19
N ALA A 711 -5.38 -29.71 -47.07
CA ALA A 711 -6.01 -30.35 -45.92
C ALA A 711 -5.56 -31.82 -45.78
N ARG A 712 -5.41 -32.23 -44.52
CA ARG A 712 -5.20 -33.61 -44.04
C ARG A 712 -6.00 -33.71 -42.76
#